data_AF-A0A090DZ13-F1
#
_entry.id   AF-A0A090DZ13-F1
#
_cell.length_a   1.000
_cell.length_b   1.000
_cell.length_c   1.000
_cell.angle_alpha   90.00
_cell.angle_beta   90.00
_cell.angle_gamma   90.00
#
_symmetry.space_group_name_H-M   'P 1'
#
loop_
_entity.id
_entity.type
_entity.pdbx_description
1 polymer ?
#
loop_
_entity_poly.entity_id
_entity_poly.type
_entity_poly.pdbx_seq_one_letter_code
_entity_poly.pdbx_strand_id
1 'polypeptide(L)'
;MLAADRMGLSSQQKDIVGLPLGAVCVTACAGSGKTRTAVHRLHEMRTKLDDPHGIVALLSFSNVAVDTFHRDYSAVAQLNLTSLRSGVEVDTVDGFITSHILRPHAYRTMGANRSAYLVSGAEPFLKNFTVWDGTRAYPTASVGVRFENGTFVYSVMGGYAPVQIPAQAAETAIEKLGRVGAYTHSIGRYWAYRALKRQPFILKALARRYPHIVVDEAQDIGSEHQAIFELLIDAGVHISLIGDVNQGIYEFSGADGKFLSGYGKRAGVVSRELTTNYRSVPNIQDVANKLSGQRDKADRVAPAALSGAYYLTYKKDGKQALLSAFRSMLKGAELEESRAAVVCRSSKWAEEWGGGGEAPGQGVVKMFARSTIYRDSMQRYDDAFRGAFNAIVGLLADQHGDLPHKMAQPMQYPELRLLRQRIWRFVRDPHTGLPSGKMIANEGWHKALKERVKVLLVELAKEFGLQSGENLGNKLASKGLPSTPLISVPDLADEVGRPLRVCTVHQVKGESIDGVMYIADKSHVKALLAGTKEEIGRIGYVAVTRARNLFVLAIPENSATEFEAGLRDRGFKKAGLVRLPAIGKSSTTMQPVKRAVSPIGEPQVSSAGMPVTSGERETKDPSQNTEMPFYVFGYGSLMWDDWQAKHGGNVGVRASLSDYRRAFNKPSTVRWGTSQAPGPTLNIEQEQGAVCEGLIFELPGNKRKAVMMELEAREGKGFEFPELAVRAQDGHEIVAVVPIYNGSNKISVKNITEFASMVLSASGKEGGCVEYVKHVAAHLDQLGINDPAVNELSDAIGGKQTKNIE
;
A
#
# COMPACT_ATOMS: atom_id res chain seq x y z
N MET A 1 -33.15 -4.01 -0.09
CA MET A 1 -33.28 -2.80 -0.93
C MET A 1 -33.04 -1.50 -0.17
N LEU A 2 -33.57 -1.32 1.06
CA LEU A 2 -33.45 -0.07 1.84
C LEU A 2 -32.02 0.32 2.30
N ALA A 3 -31.07 -0.62 2.34
CA ALA A 3 -29.67 -0.33 2.74
C ALA A 3 -28.83 0.32 1.61
N ALA A 4 -29.12 0.01 0.35
CA ALA A 4 -28.28 0.42 -0.78
C ALA A 4 -28.47 1.90 -1.19
N ASP A 5 -29.65 2.49 -0.91
CA ASP A 5 -29.95 3.89 -1.23
C ASP A 5 -29.23 4.89 -0.31
N ARG A 6 -28.84 4.50 0.90
CA ARG A 6 -28.06 5.35 1.82
C ARG A 6 -26.55 5.40 1.50
N MET A 7 -26.07 4.61 0.54
CA MET A 7 -24.63 4.30 0.40
C MET A 7 -23.95 4.86 -0.86
N GLY A 8 -24.60 5.71 -1.66
CA GLY A 8 -23.95 6.39 -2.81
C GLY A 8 -23.40 5.45 -3.90
N LEU A 9 -23.99 4.26 -4.07
CA LEU A 9 -23.70 3.33 -5.17
C LEU A 9 -24.49 3.70 -6.43
N SER A 10 -23.93 3.44 -7.61
CA SER A 10 -24.64 3.60 -8.88
C SER A 10 -25.71 2.52 -9.07
N SER A 11 -26.66 2.72 -10.00
CA SER A 11 -27.68 1.72 -10.31
C SER A 11 -27.07 0.37 -10.72
N GLN A 12 -26.07 0.38 -11.61
CA GLN A 12 -25.36 -0.85 -12.02
C GLN A 12 -24.67 -1.55 -10.84
N GLN A 13 -24.07 -0.78 -9.92
CA GLN A 13 -23.44 -1.34 -8.73
C GLN A 13 -24.47 -1.96 -7.78
N LYS A 14 -25.61 -1.29 -7.57
CA LYS A 14 -26.72 -1.81 -6.76
C LYS A 14 -27.28 -3.11 -7.33
N ASP A 15 -27.44 -3.18 -8.65
CA ASP A 15 -27.92 -4.37 -9.34
C ASP A 15 -27.00 -5.58 -9.13
N ILE A 16 -25.67 -5.36 -9.20
CA ILE A 16 -24.68 -6.42 -8.97
C ILE A 16 -24.66 -6.85 -7.50
N VAL A 17 -24.63 -5.89 -6.57
CA VAL A 17 -24.62 -6.16 -5.13
C VAL A 17 -25.86 -6.97 -4.74
N GLY A 18 -27.04 -6.58 -5.24
CA GLY A 18 -28.33 -7.17 -4.90
C GLY A 18 -28.60 -8.57 -5.46
N LEU A 19 -27.76 -9.12 -6.35
CA LEU A 19 -27.97 -10.44 -6.94
C LEU A 19 -28.17 -11.57 -5.89
N PRO A 20 -28.84 -12.68 -6.24
CA PRO A 20 -28.86 -13.88 -5.41
C PRO A 20 -27.46 -14.45 -5.16
N LEU A 21 -27.30 -15.32 -4.16
CA LEU A 21 -26.07 -16.09 -3.99
C LEU A 21 -25.80 -16.95 -5.22
N GLY A 22 -24.54 -17.01 -5.66
CA GLY A 22 -24.15 -17.72 -6.87
C GLY A 22 -22.92 -17.11 -7.53
N ALA A 23 -22.52 -17.69 -8.66
CA ALA A 23 -21.39 -17.22 -9.46
C ALA A 23 -21.80 -16.02 -10.34
N VAL A 24 -21.01 -14.96 -10.30
CA VAL A 24 -21.25 -13.74 -11.07
C VAL A 24 -20.00 -13.39 -11.89
N CYS A 25 -20.20 -12.93 -13.12
CA CYS A 25 -19.14 -12.37 -13.95
C CYS A 25 -19.41 -10.89 -14.19
N VAL A 26 -18.55 -10.01 -13.68
CA VAL A 26 -18.67 -8.56 -13.88
C VAL A 26 -17.52 -8.09 -14.76
N THR A 27 -17.87 -7.67 -15.99
CA THR A 27 -16.93 -6.94 -16.86
C THR A 27 -17.08 -5.46 -16.61
N ALA A 28 -15.99 -4.79 -16.31
CA ALA A 28 -16.02 -3.41 -15.85
C ALA A 28 -15.05 -2.55 -16.65
N CYS A 29 -15.44 -1.30 -16.89
CA CYS A 29 -14.53 -0.30 -17.42
C CYS A 29 -13.57 0.19 -16.34
N ALA A 30 -12.51 0.87 -16.77
CA ALA A 30 -11.60 1.53 -15.85
C ALA A 30 -12.33 2.57 -14.97
N GLY A 31 -11.94 2.68 -13.70
CA GLY A 31 -12.48 3.71 -12.82
C GLY A 31 -13.97 3.57 -12.48
N SER A 32 -14.57 2.40 -12.69
CA SER A 32 -16.00 2.13 -12.46
C SER A 32 -16.41 1.83 -11.02
N GLY A 33 -15.43 1.74 -10.10
CA GLY A 33 -15.69 1.36 -8.71
C GLY A 33 -15.83 -0.16 -8.50
N LYS A 34 -15.07 -0.97 -9.27
CA LYS A 34 -14.97 -2.44 -9.09
C LYS A 34 -14.75 -2.84 -7.63
N THR A 35 -13.71 -2.26 -7.01
CA THR A 35 -13.32 -2.49 -5.62
C THR A 35 -14.48 -2.25 -4.65
N ARG A 36 -15.17 -1.11 -4.79
CA ARG A 36 -16.36 -0.77 -3.99
C ARG A 36 -17.48 -1.80 -4.21
N THR A 37 -17.74 -2.17 -5.47
CA THR A 37 -18.75 -3.18 -5.82
C THR A 37 -18.44 -4.53 -5.17
N ALA A 38 -17.18 -4.97 -5.21
CA ALA A 38 -16.72 -6.23 -4.63
C ALA A 38 -16.92 -6.27 -3.11
N VAL A 39 -16.57 -5.19 -2.40
CA VAL A 39 -16.73 -5.07 -0.93
C VAL A 39 -18.20 -5.09 -0.51
N HIS A 40 -19.06 -4.31 -1.18
CA HIS A 40 -20.49 -4.31 -0.87
C HIS A 40 -21.14 -5.65 -1.23
N ARG A 41 -20.70 -6.28 -2.32
CA ARG A 41 -21.15 -7.62 -2.71
C ARG A 41 -20.75 -8.66 -1.68
N LEU A 42 -19.51 -8.60 -1.17
CA LEU A 42 -19.02 -9.47 -0.10
C LEU A 42 -19.91 -9.38 1.15
N HIS A 43 -20.23 -8.15 1.58
CA HIS A 43 -21.12 -7.91 2.72
C HIS A 43 -22.50 -8.53 2.49
N GLU A 44 -23.14 -8.21 1.35
CA GLU A 44 -24.46 -8.73 1.01
C GLU A 44 -24.49 -10.27 0.89
N MET A 45 -23.44 -10.87 0.32
CA MET A 45 -23.30 -12.33 0.24
C MET A 45 -23.17 -12.94 1.63
N ARG A 46 -22.40 -12.33 2.53
CA ARG A 46 -22.31 -12.81 3.91
C ARG A 46 -23.66 -12.74 4.63
N THR A 47 -24.40 -11.65 4.47
CA THR A 47 -25.73 -11.48 5.08
C THR A 47 -26.76 -12.48 4.56
N LYS A 48 -26.67 -12.85 3.28
CA LYS A 48 -27.56 -13.85 2.65
C LYS A 48 -27.16 -15.30 2.92
N LEU A 49 -25.96 -15.55 3.44
CA LEU A 49 -25.46 -16.91 3.64
C LEU A 49 -25.99 -17.48 4.96
N ASP A 50 -26.91 -18.43 4.85
CA ASP A 50 -27.56 -19.09 5.99
C ASP A 50 -26.59 -19.98 6.80
N ASP A 51 -25.54 -20.51 6.18
CA ASP A 51 -24.54 -21.35 6.85
C ASP A 51 -23.64 -20.49 7.78
N PRO A 52 -23.70 -20.69 9.12
CA PRO A 52 -22.88 -19.92 10.06
C PRO A 52 -21.39 -20.27 10.00
N HIS A 53 -21.03 -21.43 9.44
CA HIS A 53 -19.64 -21.90 9.32
C HIS A 53 -19.02 -21.60 7.95
N GLY A 54 -19.86 -21.25 6.97
CA GLY A 54 -19.41 -20.84 5.64
C GLY A 54 -18.71 -19.48 5.66
N ILE A 55 -17.57 -19.40 4.97
CA ILE A 55 -16.78 -18.18 4.82
C ILE A 55 -16.88 -17.70 3.37
N VAL A 56 -17.24 -16.42 3.19
CA VAL A 56 -17.16 -15.76 1.88
C VAL A 56 -15.79 -15.11 1.75
N ALA A 57 -15.00 -15.51 0.76
CA ALA A 57 -13.68 -14.92 0.52
C ALA A 57 -13.74 -13.79 -0.53
N LEU A 58 -12.99 -12.72 -0.32
CA LEU A 58 -12.68 -11.69 -1.31
C LEU A 58 -11.18 -11.68 -1.58
N LEU A 59 -10.79 -12.02 -2.80
CA LEU A 59 -9.41 -12.20 -3.20
C LEU A 59 -8.94 -11.10 -4.16
N SER A 60 -7.68 -10.66 -4.01
CA SER A 60 -7.00 -9.73 -4.94
C SER A 60 -5.60 -10.21 -5.34
N PHE A 61 -4.96 -9.50 -6.27
CA PHE A 61 -3.55 -9.74 -6.67
C PHE A 61 -2.56 -8.76 -6.01
N SER A 62 -3.02 -7.85 -5.15
CA SER A 62 -2.17 -6.85 -4.48
C SER A 62 -2.51 -6.69 -3.01
N ASN A 63 -1.49 -6.66 -2.15
CA ASN A 63 -1.66 -6.36 -0.72
C ASN A 63 -2.29 -4.98 -0.49
N VAL A 64 -1.97 -3.99 -1.33
CA VAL A 64 -2.56 -2.64 -1.23
C VAL A 64 -4.08 -2.67 -1.44
N ALA A 65 -4.55 -3.55 -2.34
CA ALA A 65 -5.98 -3.74 -2.57
C ALA A 65 -6.63 -4.48 -1.39
N VAL A 66 -5.96 -5.50 -0.83
CA VAL A 66 -6.42 -6.22 0.38
C VAL A 66 -6.57 -5.28 1.57
N ASP A 67 -5.58 -4.42 1.85
CA ASP A 67 -5.66 -3.43 2.93
C ASP A 67 -6.82 -2.47 2.73
N THR A 68 -7.05 -2.05 1.47
CA THR A 68 -8.19 -1.21 1.10
C THR A 68 -9.52 -1.93 1.32
N PHE A 69 -9.62 -3.21 0.92
CA PHE A 69 -10.81 -4.02 1.15
C PHE A 69 -11.11 -4.20 2.64
N HIS A 70 -10.12 -4.45 3.48
CA HIS A 70 -10.33 -4.54 4.92
C HIS A 70 -10.90 -3.26 5.51
N ARG A 71 -10.33 -2.10 5.14
CA ARG A 71 -10.82 -0.79 5.57
C ARG A 71 -12.25 -0.53 5.09
N ASP A 72 -12.50 -0.71 3.81
CA ASP A 72 -13.80 -0.43 3.19
C ASP A 72 -14.87 -1.41 3.70
N TYR A 73 -14.54 -2.69 3.86
CA TYR A 73 -15.44 -3.69 4.43
C TYR A 73 -15.78 -3.38 5.88
N SER A 74 -14.81 -2.94 6.68
CA SER A 74 -15.06 -2.53 8.07
C SER A 74 -16.03 -1.36 8.14
N ALA A 75 -15.90 -0.36 7.25
CA ALA A 75 -16.83 0.76 7.16
C ALA A 75 -18.25 0.32 6.75
N VAL A 76 -18.38 -0.65 5.84
CA VAL A 76 -19.68 -1.20 5.43
C VAL A 76 -20.30 -2.07 6.53
N ALA A 77 -19.51 -2.91 7.20
CA ALA A 77 -19.98 -3.86 8.20
C ALA A 77 -20.34 -3.20 9.54
N GLN A 78 -19.70 -2.10 9.92
CA GLN A 78 -20.08 -1.28 11.10
C GLN A 78 -21.51 -0.72 11.02
N LEU A 79 -22.14 -0.70 9.84
CA LEU A 79 -23.55 -0.33 9.69
C LEU A 79 -24.52 -1.42 10.18
N ASN A 80 -24.04 -2.62 10.55
CA ASN A 80 -24.83 -3.74 11.08
C ASN A 80 -24.05 -4.46 12.22
N LEU A 81 -24.13 -3.94 13.45
CA LEU A 81 -23.32 -4.32 14.63
C LEU A 81 -23.63 -5.69 15.29
N THR A 82 -24.32 -6.62 14.63
CA THR A 82 -24.75 -7.88 15.26
C THR A 82 -23.91 -9.13 14.94
N SER A 83 -22.89 -9.09 14.08
CA SER A 83 -22.12 -10.31 13.75
C SER A 83 -20.73 -10.04 13.17
N LEU A 84 -19.85 -9.42 13.95
CA LEU A 84 -18.47 -9.15 13.53
C LEU A 84 -17.49 -10.17 14.13
N ARG A 85 -17.38 -11.36 13.51
CA ARG A 85 -16.10 -12.08 13.23
C ARG A 85 -16.14 -13.49 12.63
N SER A 86 -17.28 -14.13 12.33
CA SER A 86 -17.27 -15.51 11.80
C SER A 86 -17.94 -15.66 10.43
N GLY A 87 -17.23 -15.31 9.34
CA GLY A 87 -17.68 -15.72 8.00
C GLY A 87 -17.18 -14.95 6.79
N VAL A 88 -16.23 -14.02 6.93
CA VAL A 88 -15.60 -13.36 5.76
C VAL A 88 -14.09 -13.45 5.85
N GLU A 89 -13.45 -13.65 4.70
CA GLU A 89 -12.00 -13.62 4.55
C GLU A 89 -11.62 -12.66 3.41
N VAL A 90 -10.57 -11.87 3.61
CA VAL A 90 -10.01 -11.00 2.59
C VAL A 90 -8.51 -11.27 2.54
N ASP A 91 -8.00 -11.64 1.38
CA ASP A 91 -6.57 -11.96 1.20
C ASP A 91 -6.17 -11.77 -0.27
N THR A 92 -4.89 -11.93 -0.57
CA THR A 92 -4.43 -12.15 -1.95
C THR A 92 -4.74 -13.56 -2.41
N VAL A 93 -4.82 -13.79 -3.73
CA VAL A 93 -5.02 -15.14 -4.30
C VAL A 93 -3.90 -16.09 -3.85
N ASP A 94 -2.64 -15.67 -3.96
CA ASP A 94 -1.51 -16.48 -3.50
C ASP A 94 -1.46 -16.62 -1.96
N GLY A 95 -1.89 -15.60 -1.21
CA GLY A 95 -2.04 -15.65 0.25
C GLY A 95 -3.05 -16.71 0.67
N PHE A 96 -4.23 -16.70 0.06
CA PHE A 96 -5.28 -17.69 0.28
C PHE A 96 -4.78 -19.11 -0.02
N ILE A 97 -4.17 -19.31 -1.19
CA ILE A 97 -3.58 -20.60 -1.59
C ILE A 97 -2.50 -21.03 -0.58
N THR A 98 -1.66 -20.10 -0.14
CA THR A 98 -0.57 -20.41 0.79
C THR A 98 -1.09 -20.82 2.16
N SER A 99 -2.04 -20.06 2.70
CA SER A 99 -2.59 -20.22 4.05
C SER A 99 -3.53 -21.42 4.17
N HIS A 100 -4.30 -21.72 3.11
CA HIS A 100 -5.36 -22.73 3.17
C HIS A 100 -5.05 -24.02 2.42
N ILE A 101 -4.05 -24.03 1.52
CA ILE A 101 -3.70 -25.21 0.73
C ILE A 101 -2.24 -25.63 0.99
N LEU A 102 -1.29 -24.72 0.73
CA LEU A 102 0.13 -25.09 0.73
C LEU A 102 0.67 -25.41 2.12
N ARG A 103 0.67 -24.42 3.02
CA ARG A 103 1.24 -24.60 4.36
C ARG A 103 0.59 -25.75 5.12
N PRO A 104 -0.75 -25.92 5.12
CA PRO A 104 -1.38 -26.97 5.92
C PRO A 104 -1.35 -28.36 5.27
N HIS A 105 -1.31 -28.46 3.93
CA HIS A 105 -1.64 -29.71 3.25
C HIS A 105 -0.67 -30.16 2.16
N ALA A 106 0.15 -29.27 1.57
CA ALA A 106 1.01 -29.65 0.45
C ALA A 106 2.14 -30.60 0.83
N TYR A 107 2.64 -30.55 2.08
CA TYR A 107 3.75 -31.41 2.53
C TYR A 107 3.49 -32.91 2.29
N ARG A 108 2.23 -33.36 2.42
CA ARG A 108 1.82 -34.75 2.17
C ARG A 108 2.00 -35.15 0.71
N THR A 109 1.64 -34.25 -0.19
CA THR A 109 1.80 -34.46 -1.64
C THR A 109 3.25 -34.30 -2.09
N MET A 110 4.01 -33.45 -1.40
CA MET A 110 5.44 -33.22 -1.62
C MET A 110 6.32 -34.37 -1.09
N GLY A 111 5.79 -35.22 -0.20
CA GLY A 111 6.58 -36.22 0.52
C GLY A 111 7.57 -35.59 1.51
N ALA A 112 7.25 -34.41 2.03
CA ALA A 112 8.07 -33.70 3.01
C ALA A 112 7.65 -34.07 4.45
N ASN A 113 8.60 -34.01 5.39
CA ASN A 113 8.34 -34.23 6.82
C ASN A 113 8.00 -32.94 7.58
N ARG A 114 7.86 -31.81 6.87
CA ARG A 114 7.61 -30.48 7.42
C ARG A 114 6.69 -29.69 6.52
N SER A 115 6.05 -28.66 7.09
CA SER A 115 5.21 -27.73 6.34
C SER A 115 5.96 -27.07 5.20
N ALA A 116 5.26 -26.86 4.09
CA ALA A 116 5.80 -26.22 2.90
C ALA A 116 6.23 -24.77 3.22
N TYR A 117 7.40 -24.35 2.73
CA TYR A 117 7.95 -23.02 2.93
C TYR A 117 8.52 -22.43 1.63
N LEU A 118 8.38 -21.12 1.49
CA LEU A 118 8.78 -20.36 0.31
C LEU A 118 10.29 -20.11 0.32
N VAL A 119 10.93 -20.21 -0.85
CA VAL A 119 12.33 -19.84 -1.10
C VAL A 119 12.42 -18.77 -2.17
N SER A 120 13.43 -17.90 -2.06
CA SER A 120 13.71 -16.80 -2.97
C SER A 120 14.51 -17.20 -4.21
N GLY A 121 15.17 -18.36 -4.17
CA GLY A 121 16.00 -18.89 -5.26
C GLY A 121 17.48 -18.56 -5.14
N ALA A 122 17.87 -17.76 -4.16
CA ALA A 122 19.27 -17.36 -3.90
C ALA A 122 19.90 -18.10 -2.71
N GLU A 123 19.12 -18.94 -2.02
CA GLU A 123 19.57 -19.64 -0.81
C GLU A 123 20.74 -20.59 -1.13
N PRO A 124 21.82 -20.61 -0.31
CA PRO A 124 23.02 -21.40 -0.61
C PRO A 124 22.76 -22.91 -0.79
N PHE A 125 21.80 -23.48 -0.07
CA PHE A 125 21.46 -24.90 -0.18
C PHE A 125 20.85 -25.27 -1.55
N LEU A 126 20.33 -24.30 -2.30
CA LEU A 126 19.74 -24.50 -3.63
C LEU A 126 20.79 -24.80 -4.71
N LYS A 127 22.10 -24.61 -4.43
CA LYS A 127 23.19 -24.92 -5.38
C LYS A 127 23.13 -26.37 -5.90
N ASN A 128 22.60 -27.30 -5.11
CA ASN A 128 22.48 -28.72 -5.46
C ASN A 128 21.13 -29.09 -6.09
N PHE A 129 20.23 -28.12 -6.30
CA PHE A 129 18.92 -28.32 -6.92
C PHE A 129 18.95 -27.76 -8.33
N THR A 130 19.15 -28.65 -9.29
CA THR A 130 19.22 -28.29 -10.71
C THR A 130 18.23 -29.08 -11.56
N VAL A 131 17.89 -28.48 -12.70
CA VAL A 131 17.10 -29.06 -13.78
C VAL A 131 17.90 -28.97 -15.08
N TRP A 132 17.78 -29.96 -15.94
CA TRP A 132 18.51 -30.04 -17.19
C TRP A 132 17.55 -29.90 -18.38
N ASP A 133 17.90 -29.05 -19.34
CA ASP A 133 17.10 -28.79 -20.55
C ASP A 133 17.48 -29.69 -21.74
N GLY A 134 18.54 -30.51 -21.60
CA GLY A 134 19.15 -31.26 -22.71
C GLY A 134 20.55 -30.79 -23.09
N THR A 135 20.93 -29.57 -22.69
CA THR A 135 22.20 -28.93 -23.04
C THR A 135 22.92 -28.37 -21.80
N ARG A 136 22.19 -27.70 -20.90
CA ARG A 136 22.73 -26.99 -19.75
C ARG A 136 21.87 -27.21 -18.50
N ALA A 137 22.52 -27.15 -17.34
CA ALA A 137 21.84 -27.16 -16.04
C ALA A 137 21.40 -25.74 -15.61
N TYR A 138 20.20 -25.66 -15.07
CA TYR A 138 19.58 -24.46 -14.50
C TYR A 138 19.18 -24.72 -13.05
N PRO A 139 19.15 -23.69 -12.18
CA PRO A 139 18.58 -23.85 -10.84
C PRO A 139 17.11 -24.26 -10.89
N THR A 140 16.72 -25.27 -10.11
CA THR A 140 15.30 -25.68 -9.99
C THR A 140 14.42 -24.50 -9.58
N ALA A 141 14.93 -23.59 -8.75
CA ALA A 141 14.20 -22.40 -8.32
C ALA A 141 13.88 -21.42 -9.46
N SER A 142 14.58 -21.50 -10.60
CA SER A 142 14.27 -20.68 -11.79
C SER A 142 13.23 -21.31 -12.72
N VAL A 143 12.71 -22.49 -12.40
CA VAL A 143 11.66 -23.15 -13.20
C VAL A 143 10.37 -22.37 -13.06
N GLY A 144 9.93 -21.79 -14.18
CA GLY A 144 8.57 -21.33 -14.39
C GLY A 144 7.69 -22.51 -14.80
N VAL A 145 6.55 -22.62 -14.12
CA VAL A 145 5.48 -23.58 -14.41
C VAL A 145 4.31 -22.82 -14.99
N ARG A 146 3.67 -23.34 -16.04
CA ARG A 146 2.38 -22.90 -16.60
C ARG A 146 1.43 -24.07 -16.79
N PHE A 147 0.13 -23.83 -16.83
CA PHE A 147 -0.87 -24.86 -17.06
C PHE A 147 -1.55 -24.66 -18.41
N GLU A 148 -1.33 -25.58 -19.35
CA GLU A 148 -1.83 -25.48 -20.72
C GLU A 148 -2.45 -26.81 -21.14
N ASN A 149 -3.65 -26.76 -21.73
CA ASN A 149 -4.37 -27.92 -22.25
C ASN A 149 -4.49 -29.10 -21.26
N GLY A 150 -4.71 -28.81 -19.97
CA GLY A 150 -4.86 -29.83 -18.92
C GLY A 150 -3.55 -30.39 -18.37
N THR A 151 -2.40 -29.88 -18.80
CA THR A 151 -1.07 -30.35 -18.40
C THR A 151 -0.16 -29.20 -17.98
N PHE A 152 0.91 -29.50 -17.24
CA PHE A 152 1.91 -28.49 -16.87
C PHE A 152 3.00 -28.40 -17.94
N VAL A 153 3.36 -27.17 -18.28
CA VAL A 153 4.46 -26.82 -19.18
C VAL A 153 5.53 -26.09 -18.36
N TYR A 154 6.79 -26.43 -18.61
CA TYR A 154 7.91 -26.00 -17.77
C TYR A 154 8.93 -25.24 -18.60
N SER A 155 9.39 -24.09 -18.10
CA SER A 155 10.39 -23.28 -18.80
C SER A 155 11.35 -22.61 -17.83
N VAL A 156 12.52 -22.23 -18.33
CA VAL A 156 13.53 -21.43 -17.63
C VAL A 156 13.96 -20.26 -18.52
N MET A 157 14.50 -19.19 -17.95
CA MET A 157 15.05 -18.09 -18.75
C MET A 157 16.44 -18.44 -19.29
N GLY A 158 16.55 -18.67 -20.61
CA GLY A 158 17.80 -18.97 -21.31
C GLY A 158 18.37 -17.73 -22.01
N GLY A 159 18.69 -16.68 -21.26
CA GLY A 159 19.10 -15.39 -21.82
C GLY A 159 17.89 -14.50 -22.09
N TYR A 160 17.64 -14.14 -23.36
CA TYR A 160 16.54 -13.23 -23.75
C TYR A 160 15.21 -13.94 -24.03
N ALA A 161 15.18 -15.27 -24.05
CA ALA A 161 13.99 -16.05 -24.34
C ALA A 161 13.80 -17.19 -23.33
N PRO A 162 12.54 -17.60 -23.06
CA PRO A 162 12.26 -18.79 -22.28
C PRO A 162 12.67 -20.05 -23.07
N VAL A 163 13.36 -20.96 -22.39
CA VAL A 163 13.73 -22.29 -22.89
C VAL A 163 12.80 -23.30 -22.24
N GLN A 164 12.19 -24.16 -23.05
CA GLN A 164 11.30 -25.21 -22.58
C GLN A 164 12.11 -26.33 -21.93
N ILE A 165 11.63 -26.83 -20.79
CA ILE A 165 12.23 -27.94 -20.06
C ILE A 165 11.35 -29.19 -20.27
N PRO A 166 11.94 -30.36 -20.58
CA PRO A 166 11.19 -31.62 -20.65
C PRO A 166 10.44 -31.90 -19.33
N ALA A 167 9.16 -32.24 -19.42
CA ALA A 167 8.28 -32.41 -18.26
C ALA A 167 8.85 -33.37 -17.20
N GLN A 168 9.36 -34.53 -17.62
CA GLN A 168 9.95 -35.52 -16.70
C GLN A 168 11.14 -34.95 -15.90
N ALA A 169 12.01 -34.16 -16.56
CA ALA A 169 13.16 -33.55 -15.91
C ALA A 169 12.73 -32.46 -14.91
N ALA A 170 11.78 -31.60 -15.32
CA ALA A 170 11.24 -30.55 -14.47
C ALA A 170 10.51 -31.12 -13.25
N GLU A 171 9.61 -32.08 -13.44
CA GLU A 171 8.86 -32.72 -12.36
C GLU A 171 9.80 -33.41 -11.37
N THR A 172 10.79 -34.15 -11.86
CA THR A 172 11.80 -34.79 -10.98
C THR A 172 12.56 -33.75 -10.15
N ALA A 173 12.95 -32.62 -10.74
CA ALA A 173 13.65 -31.56 -10.03
C ALA A 173 12.75 -30.86 -9.00
N ILE A 174 11.50 -30.59 -9.36
CA ILE A 174 10.48 -29.99 -8.47
C ILE A 174 10.17 -30.92 -7.30
N GLU A 175 10.02 -32.23 -7.55
CA GLU A 175 9.77 -33.23 -6.51
C GLU A 175 10.96 -33.34 -5.54
N LYS A 176 12.20 -33.32 -6.03
CA LYS A 176 13.40 -33.28 -5.18
C LYS A 176 13.39 -32.05 -4.26
N LEU A 177 13.10 -30.87 -4.80
CA LEU A 177 12.98 -29.64 -4.00
C LEU A 177 11.83 -29.74 -2.99
N GLY A 178 10.69 -30.29 -3.44
CA GLY A 178 9.50 -30.47 -2.63
C GLY A 178 9.71 -31.39 -1.43
N ARG A 179 10.51 -32.45 -1.53
CA ARG A 179 10.81 -33.36 -0.38
C ARG A 179 11.46 -32.65 0.80
N VAL A 180 12.16 -31.54 0.57
CA VAL A 180 12.73 -30.70 1.65
C VAL A 180 11.65 -29.79 2.27
N GLY A 181 10.52 -29.61 1.60
CA GLY A 181 9.44 -28.69 1.94
C GLY A 181 9.55 -27.34 1.22
N ALA A 182 10.56 -27.13 0.38
CA ALA A 182 10.81 -25.85 -0.29
C ALA A 182 9.98 -25.69 -1.58
N TYR A 183 9.55 -24.47 -1.87
CA TYR A 183 8.94 -24.09 -3.16
C TYR A 183 9.22 -22.62 -3.50
N THR A 184 9.18 -22.26 -4.78
CA THR A 184 9.14 -20.85 -5.24
C THR A 184 7.70 -20.44 -5.57
N HIS A 185 7.40 -19.16 -5.75
CA HIS A 185 6.03 -18.73 -6.08
C HIS A 185 5.38 -19.49 -7.25
N SER A 186 6.11 -19.70 -8.35
CA SER A 186 5.58 -20.45 -9.50
C SER A 186 5.35 -21.94 -9.17
N ILE A 187 6.31 -22.57 -8.49
CA ILE A 187 6.22 -23.98 -8.08
C ILE A 187 5.16 -24.19 -6.97
N GLY A 188 4.86 -23.16 -6.18
CA GLY A 188 3.81 -23.20 -5.16
C GLY A 188 2.45 -23.53 -5.77
N ARG A 189 2.07 -22.88 -6.87
CA ARG A 189 0.77 -23.13 -7.53
C ARG A 189 0.67 -24.54 -8.09
N TYR A 190 1.77 -25.06 -8.64
CA TYR A 190 1.88 -26.47 -9.04
C TYR A 190 1.58 -27.42 -7.87
N TRP A 191 2.18 -27.19 -6.70
CA TRP A 191 1.92 -28.02 -5.52
C TRP A 191 0.52 -27.86 -4.97
N ALA A 192 -0.06 -26.65 -5.02
CA ALA A 192 -1.43 -26.41 -4.59
C ALA A 192 -2.42 -27.21 -5.44
N TYR A 193 -2.30 -27.13 -6.77
CA TYR A 193 -3.12 -27.91 -7.70
C TYR A 193 -2.98 -29.43 -7.43
N ARG A 194 -1.75 -29.94 -7.33
CA ARG A 194 -1.53 -31.37 -7.06
C ARG A 194 -2.03 -31.78 -5.68
N ALA A 195 -1.93 -30.93 -4.67
CA ALA A 195 -2.44 -31.19 -3.33
C ALA A 195 -3.96 -31.37 -3.35
N LEU A 196 -4.71 -30.46 -3.99
CA LEU A 196 -6.16 -30.59 -4.14
C LEU A 196 -6.55 -31.84 -4.95
N LYS A 197 -5.87 -32.09 -6.07
CA LYS A 197 -6.16 -33.24 -6.94
C LYS A 197 -5.86 -34.60 -6.29
N ARG A 198 -4.78 -34.70 -5.51
CA ARG A 198 -4.36 -35.94 -4.83
C ARG A 198 -5.01 -36.14 -3.46
N GLN A 199 -5.58 -35.09 -2.87
CA GLN A 199 -6.26 -35.13 -1.58
C GLN A 199 -7.71 -34.62 -1.71
N PRO A 200 -8.63 -35.38 -2.36
CA PRO A 200 -10.00 -34.92 -2.61
C PRO A 200 -10.78 -34.54 -1.35
N PHE A 201 -10.44 -35.15 -0.21
CA PHE A 201 -11.06 -34.81 1.08
C PHE A 201 -10.74 -33.37 1.52
N ILE A 202 -9.53 -32.86 1.25
CA ILE A 202 -9.14 -31.47 1.50
C ILE A 202 -9.91 -30.54 0.58
N LEU A 203 -10.00 -30.87 -0.70
CA LEU A 203 -10.76 -30.10 -1.67
C LEU A 203 -12.24 -29.96 -1.25
N LYS A 204 -12.88 -31.06 -0.83
CA LYS A 204 -14.26 -31.05 -0.33
C LYS A 204 -14.42 -30.24 0.96
N ALA A 205 -13.45 -30.31 1.88
CA ALA A 205 -13.46 -29.52 3.10
C ALA A 205 -13.33 -28.01 2.82
N LEU A 206 -12.43 -27.64 1.90
CA LEU A 206 -12.28 -26.25 1.45
C LEU A 206 -13.53 -25.75 0.74
N ALA A 207 -14.14 -26.56 -0.13
CA ALA A 207 -15.37 -26.17 -0.84
C ALA A 207 -16.54 -25.90 0.13
N ARG A 208 -16.64 -26.68 1.21
CA ARG A 208 -17.62 -26.44 2.28
C ARG A 208 -17.30 -25.22 3.13
N ARG A 209 -16.02 -25.00 3.44
CA ARG A 209 -15.58 -23.85 4.24
C ARG A 209 -15.69 -22.54 3.47
N TYR A 210 -15.45 -22.56 2.16
CA TYR A 210 -15.50 -21.40 1.27
C TYR A 210 -16.51 -21.62 0.13
N PRO A 211 -17.82 -21.65 0.43
CA PRO A 211 -18.84 -21.90 -0.60
C PRO A 211 -18.89 -20.78 -1.66
N HIS A 212 -18.39 -19.59 -1.32
CA HIS A 212 -18.37 -18.43 -2.18
C HIS A 212 -17.02 -17.72 -2.15
N ILE A 213 -16.48 -17.42 -3.34
CA ILE A 213 -15.23 -16.65 -3.51
C ILE A 213 -15.47 -15.54 -4.51
N VAL A 214 -15.13 -14.31 -4.17
CA VAL A 214 -15.11 -13.15 -5.08
C VAL A 214 -13.66 -12.85 -5.42
N VAL A 215 -13.32 -12.70 -6.70
CA VAL A 215 -11.97 -12.35 -7.15
C VAL A 215 -12.02 -11.01 -7.88
N ASP A 216 -11.33 -10.00 -7.33
CA ASP A 216 -11.13 -8.70 -7.98
C ASP A 216 -9.90 -8.74 -8.90
N GLU A 217 -9.88 -7.82 -9.87
CA GLU A 217 -8.89 -7.76 -10.96
C GLU A 217 -8.74 -9.13 -11.66
N ALA A 218 -9.87 -9.82 -11.90
CA ALA A 218 -9.92 -11.18 -12.43
C ALA A 218 -9.25 -11.38 -13.79
N GLN A 219 -8.96 -10.30 -14.53
CA GLN A 219 -8.13 -10.37 -15.73
C GLN A 219 -6.67 -10.80 -15.45
N ASP A 220 -6.22 -10.71 -14.20
CA ASP A 220 -4.87 -11.08 -13.75
C ASP A 220 -4.78 -12.55 -13.28
N ILE A 221 -5.87 -13.31 -13.42
CA ILE A 221 -5.88 -14.76 -13.14
C ILE A 221 -5.01 -15.47 -14.20
N GLY A 222 -3.85 -15.94 -13.74
CA GLY A 222 -2.96 -16.80 -14.52
C GLY A 222 -3.50 -18.22 -14.73
N SER A 223 -2.91 -18.94 -15.68
CA SER A 223 -3.33 -20.30 -16.06
C SER A 223 -3.40 -21.33 -14.91
N GLU A 224 -2.48 -21.23 -13.95
CA GLU A 224 -2.37 -22.12 -12.79
C GLU A 224 -3.41 -21.75 -11.73
N HIS A 225 -3.67 -20.45 -11.56
CA HIS A 225 -4.76 -19.97 -10.70
C HIS A 225 -6.11 -20.45 -11.25
N GLN A 226 -6.32 -20.30 -12.57
CA GLN A 226 -7.50 -20.83 -13.23
C GLN A 226 -7.64 -22.33 -12.97
N ALA A 227 -6.59 -23.13 -13.15
CA ALA A 227 -6.65 -24.57 -12.90
C ALA A 227 -7.04 -24.92 -11.45
N ILE A 228 -6.58 -24.15 -10.46
CA ILE A 228 -6.96 -24.32 -9.05
C ILE A 228 -8.42 -23.91 -8.82
N PHE A 229 -8.85 -22.78 -9.39
CA PHE A 229 -10.23 -22.32 -9.30
C PHE A 229 -11.21 -23.28 -9.96
N GLU A 230 -10.85 -23.89 -11.10
CA GLU A 230 -11.68 -24.92 -11.74
C GLU A 230 -11.86 -26.14 -10.81
N LEU A 231 -10.83 -26.60 -10.11
CA LEU A 231 -10.99 -27.67 -9.11
C LEU A 231 -11.96 -27.29 -7.98
N LEU A 232 -11.92 -26.04 -7.52
CA LEU A 232 -12.83 -25.54 -6.50
C LEU A 232 -14.27 -25.45 -7.02
N ILE A 233 -14.47 -24.97 -8.26
CA ILE A 233 -15.77 -24.90 -8.90
C ILE A 233 -16.37 -26.30 -9.10
N ASP A 234 -15.57 -27.24 -9.58
CA ASP A 234 -15.99 -28.64 -9.76
C ASP A 234 -16.34 -29.31 -8.42
N ALA A 235 -15.75 -28.84 -7.32
CA ALA A 235 -16.09 -29.27 -5.96
C ALA A 235 -17.32 -28.57 -5.35
N GLY A 236 -17.93 -27.62 -6.08
CA GLY A 236 -19.16 -26.92 -5.69
C GLY A 236 -18.98 -25.47 -5.21
N VAL A 237 -17.78 -24.88 -5.33
CA VAL A 237 -17.56 -23.48 -4.95
C VAL A 237 -18.12 -22.53 -6.01
N HIS A 238 -18.90 -21.54 -5.59
CA HIS A 238 -19.37 -20.48 -6.47
C HIS A 238 -18.36 -19.33 -6.51
N ILE A 239 -17.62 -19.22 -7.61
CA ILE A 239 -16.64 -18.15 -7.82
C ILE A 239 -17.27 -17.00 -8.60
N SER A 240 -17.13 -15.77 -8.10
CA SER A 240 -17.50 -14.54 -8.80
C SER A 240 -16.26 -13.79 -9.25
N LEU A 241 -16.22 -13.39 -10.52
CA LEU A 241 -15.09 -12.69 -11.12
C LEU A 241 -15.47 -11.24 -11.43
N ILE A 242 -14.64 -10.29 -10.99
CA ILE A 242 -14.82 -8.86 -11.26
C ILE A 242 -13.52 -8.34 -11.87
N GLY A 243 -13.58 -7.69 -13.03
CA GLY A 243 -12.37 -7.21 -13.68
C GLY A 243 -12.60 -6.40 -14.95
N ASP A 244 -11.50 -5.86 -15.48
CA ASP A 244 -11.44 -5.18 -16.78
C ASP A 244 -10.52 -5.98 -17.71
N VAL A 245 -11.10 -6.64 -18.71
CA VAL A 245 -10.37 -7.47 -19.69
C VAL A 245 -9.27 -6.69 -20.42
N ASN A 246 -9.41 -5.37 -20.55
CA ASN A 246 -8.43 -4.51 -21.23
C ASN A 246 -7.25 -4.10 -20.32
N GLN A 247 -7.27 -4.44 -19.02
CA GLN A 247 -6.21 -4.13 -18.06
C GLN A 247 -5.33 -5.33 -17.69
N GLY A 248 -5.46 -6.47 -18.39
CA GLY A 248 -4.63 -7.66 -18.16
C GLY A 248 -3.22 -7.47 -18.72
N ILE A 249 -2.26 -7.07 -17.88
CA ILE A 249 -0.87 -6.73 -18.28
C ILE A 249 0.18 -7.64 -17.63
N TYR A 250 -0.22 -8.84 -17.22
CA TYR A 250 0.64 -9.84 -16.59
C TYR A 250 0.70 -11.13 -17.44
N GLU A 251 0.74 -11.02 -18.77
CA GLU A 251 0.78 -12.21 -19.66
C GLU A 251 2.04 -13.04 -19.44
N PHE A 252 3.15 -12.40 -19.04
CA PHE A 252 4.38 -13.08 -18.65
C PHE A 252 4.19 -14.04 -17.46
N SER A 253 3.13 -13.84 -16.66
CA SER A 253 2.71 -14.73 -15.57
C SER A 253 1.53 -15.65 -15.97
N GLY A 254 1.24 -15.76 -17.27
CA GLY A 254 0.16 -16.59 -17.81
C GLY A 254 -1.23 -15.97 -17.66
N ALA A 255 -1.35 -14.68 -17.31
CA ALA A 255 -2.63 -13.99 -17.15
C ALA A 255 -2.96 -13.17 -18.41
N ASP A 256 -3.80 -13.73 -19.28
CA ASP A 256 -4.18 -13.16 -20.58
C ASP A 256 -5.63 -12.62 -20.62
N GLY A 257 -6.34 -12.66 -19.49
CA GLY A 257 -7.73 -12.21 -19.37
C GLY A 257 -8.76 -13.13 -20.03
N LYS A 258 -8.34 -14.24 -20.67
CA LYS A 258 -9.29 -15.15 -21.36
C LYS A 258 -10.27 -15.78 -20.40
N PHE A 259 -9.82 -16.14 -19.20
CA PHE A 259 -10.69 -16.73 -18.17
C PHE A 259 -11.88 -15.82 -17.87
N LEU A 260 -11.62 -14.54 -17.54
CA LEU A 260 -12.68 -13.55 -17.30
C LEU A 260 -13.62 -13.39 -18.51
N SER A 261 -13.07 -13.26 -19.72
CA SER A 261 -13.88 -13.05 -20.94
C SER A 261 -14.78 -14.23 -21.30
N GLY A 262 -14.37 -15.45 -20.97
CA GLY A 262 -15.14 -16.68 -21.20
C GLY A 262 -16.11 -17.02 -20.06
N TYR A 263 -15.82 -16.58 -18.83
CA TYR A 263 -16.51 -17.04 -17.62
C TYR A 263 -18.01 -16.74 -17.63
N GLY A 264 -18.39 -15.57 -18.14
CA GLY A 264 -19.79 -15.15 -18.23
C GLY A 264 -20.69 -16.02 -19.13
N LYS A 265 -20.11 -16.90 -19.97
CA LYS A 265 -20.83 -17.83 -20.84
C LYS A 265 -21.11 -19.19 -20.19
N ARG A 266 -20.55 -19.45 -19.00
CA ARG A 266 -20.71 -20.72 -18.30
C ARG A 266 -22.14 -20.84 -17.73
N ALA A 267 -22.71 -22.04 -17.79
CA ALA A 267 -24.02 -22.31 -17.21
C ALA A 267 -24.02 -21.98 -15.70
N GLY A 268 -25.06 -21.29 -15.23
CA GLY A 268 -25.19 -20.87 -13.83
C GLY A 268 -24.42 -19.61 -13.43
N VAL A 269 -23.66 -18.99 -14.35
CA VAL A 269 -22.97 -17.71 -14.10
C VAL A 269 -23.83 -16.54 -14.59
N VAL A 270 -24.08 -15.57 -13.71
CA VAL A 270 -24.80 -14.34 -14.07
C VAL A 270 -23.82 -13.27 -14.54
N SER A 271 -23.98 -12.81 -15.79
CA SER A 271 -23.13 -11.74 -16.35
C SER A 271 -23.71 -10.35 -16.11
N ARG A 272 -22.87 -9.39 -15.73
CA ARG A 272 -23.19 -7.97 -15.55
C ARG A 272 -22.04 -7.07 -16.03
N GLU A 273 -22.34 -5.80 -16.26
CA GLU A 273 -21.37 -4.82 -16.72
C GLU A 273 -21.36 -3.56 -15.84
N LEU A 274 -20.19 -2.96 -15.68
CA LEU A 274 -20.01 -1.62 -15.10
C LEU A 274 -19.40 -0.71 -16.16
N THR A 275 -20.22 0.19 -16.74
CA THR A 275 -19.86 0.97 -17.94
C THR A 275 -19.68 2.47 -17.66
N THR A 276 -19.76 2.88 -16.40
CA THR A 276 -19.59 4.29 -16.01
C THR A 276 -18.24 4.49 -15.34
N ASN A 277 -17.41 5.38 -15.90
CA ASN A 277 -16.12 5.78 -15.36
C ASN A 277 -16.26 7.01 -14.45
N TYR A 278 -15.89 6.86 -13.18
CA TYR A 278 -15.90 7.93 -12.16
C TYR A 278 -14.53 8.58 -11.93
N ARG A 279 -13.49 8.12 -12.63
CA ARG A 279 -12.10 8.52 -12.45
C ARG A 279 -11.67 9.63 -13.40
N SER A 280 -11.90 9.44 -14.70
CA SER A 280 -11.26 10.20 -15.77
C SER A 280 -12.21 11.23 -16.37
N VAL A 281 -11.68 12.37 -16.82
CA VAL A 281 -12.44 13.37 -17.59
C VAL A 281 -12.89 12.80 -18.95
N PRO A 282 -13.97 13.34 -19.55
CA PRO A 282 -14.59 12.77 -20.76
C PRO A 282 -13.62 12.52 -21.91
N ASN A 283 -12.74 13.48 -22.24
CA ASN A 283 -11.80 13.31 -23.35
C ASN A 283 -10.81 12.14 -23.14
N ILE A 284 -10.38 11.86 -21.91
CA ILE A 284 -9.51 10.70 -21.63
C ILE A 284 -10.32 9.41 -21.78
N GLN A 285 -11.58 9.39 -21.34
CA GLN A 285 -12.46 8.24 -21.52
C GLN A 285 -12.76 7.98 -23.01
N ASP A 286 -12.96 9.02 -23.82
CA ASP A 286 -13.17 8.88 -25.26
C ASP A 286 -11.97 8.23 -25.95
N VAL A 287 -10.76 8.65 -25.57
CA VAL A 287 -9.52 8.00 -26.04
C VAL A 287 -9.49 6.55 -25.62
N ALA A 288 -9.78 6.25 -24.34
CA ALA A 288 -9.82 4.88 -23.83
C ALA A 288 -10.82 4.00 -24.61
N ASN A 289 -12.05 4.50 -24.83
CA ASN A 289 -13.09 3.83 -25.63
C ASN A 289 -12.61 3.53 -27.06
N LYS A 290 -11.97 4.51 -27.72
CA LYS A 290 -11.42 4.30 -29.07
C LYS A 290 -10.26 3.31 -29.10
N LEU A 291 -9.53 3.14 -28.00
CA LEU A 291 -8.44 2.17 -27.89
C LEU A 291 -8.95 0.74 -27.62
N SER A 292 -9.92 0.58 -26.73
CA SER A 292 -10.48 -0.72 -26.34
C SER A 292 -11.64 -1.21 -27.21
N GLY A 293 -12.28 -0.30 -27.96
CA GLY A 293 -13.53 -0.58 -28.68
C GLY A 293 -14.77 -0.56 -27.78
N GLN A 294 -14.66 -0.11 -26.53
CA GLN A 294 -15.77 0.03 -25.58
C GLN A 294 -16.57 1.32 -25.81
N ARG A 295 -17.71 1.44 -25.11
CA ARG A 295 -18.61 2.59 -25.19
C ARG A 295 -19.00 3.09 -23.80
N ASP A 296 -18.00 3.17 -22.91
CA ASP A 296 -18.20 3.55 -21.52
C ASP A 296 -18.41 5.06 -21.38
N LYS A 297 -19.13 5.48 -20.35
CA LYS A 297 -19.49 6.89 -20.12
C LYS A 297 -18.67 7.47 -18.98
N ALA A 298 -18.14 8.67 -19.15
CA ALA A 298 -17.54 9.41 -18.03
C ALA A 298 -18.65 10.10 -17.22
N ASP A 299 -18.59 9.96 -15.90
CA ASP A 299 -19.47 10.67 -14.94
C ASP A 299 -18.95 12.08 -14.63
N ARG A 300 -17.64 12.30 -14.80
CA ARG A 300 -17.00 13.57 -14.48
C ARG A 300 -17.23 14.63 -15.56
N VAL A 301 -17.27 15.88 -15.13
CA VAL A 301 -17.19 17.05 -16.01
C VAL A 301 -15.72 17.46 -16.18
N ALA A 302 -15.35 17.91 -17.38
CA ALA A 302 -14.02 18.45 -17.63
C ALA A 302 -13.84 19.79 -16.87
N PRO A 303 -12.73 19.98 -16.13
CA PRO A 303 -12.46 21.26 -15.48
C PRO A 303 -12.19 22.37 -16.52
N ALA A 304 -12.32 23.64 -16.10
CA ALA A 304 -12.01 24.79 -16.94
C ALA A 304 -10.51 24.91 -17.26
N ALA A 305 -9.64 24.48 -16.34
CA ALA A 305 -8.20 24.36 -16.55
C ALA A 305 -7.84 23.30 -17.60
N LEU A 306 -6.57 23.28 -18.04
CA LEU A 306 -6.08 22.32 -19.04
C LEU A 306 -6.39 20.88 -18.61
N SER A 307 -7.11 20.13 -19.45
CA SER A 307 -7.46 18.74 -19.18
C SER A 307 -7.69 17.94 -20.46
N GLY A 308 -7.57 16.62 -20.35
CA GLY A 308 -7.70 15.69 -21.48
C GLY A 308 -6.42 14.93 -21.79
N ALA A 309 -6.40 14.31 -22.97
CA ALA A 309 -5.31 13.50 -23.49
C ALA A 309 -4.54 14.24 -24.59
N TYR A 310 -3.24 14.39 -24.37
CA TYR A 310 -2.32 15.10 -25.25
C TYR A 310 -1.15 14.21 -25.68
N TYR A 311 -0.41 14.65 -26.69
CA TYR A 311 0.90 14.09 -27.01
C TYR A 311 1.98 15.16 -27.20
N LEU A 312 3.21 14.81 -26.84
CA LEU A 312 4.45 15.59 -26.97
C LEU A 312 5.50 14.78 -27.72
N THR A 313 6.42 15.46 -28.38
CA THR A 313 7.58 14.83 -29.02
C THR A 313 8.84 15.00 -28.19
N TYR A 314 9.74 14.02 -28.22
CA TYR A 314 11.05 14.13 -27.57
C TYR A 314 12.20 13.59 -28.42
N LYS A 315 13.39 14.15 -28.20
CA LYS A 315 14.68 13.62 -28.70
C LYS A 315 15.30 12.71 -27.64
N LYS A 316 16.14 11.73 -28.03
CA LYS A 316 16.75 10.77 -27.10
C LYS A 316 17.55 11.42 -25.96
N ASP A 317 18.16 12.56 -26.24
CA ASP A 317 18.92 13.41 -25.31
C ASP A 317 18.07 14.52 -24.64
N GLY A 318 16.82 14.71 -25.08
CA GLY A 318 15.91 15.76 -24.64
C GLY A 318 15.14 15.47 -23.34
N LYS A 319 15.69 14.68 -22.42
CA LYS A 319 15.00 14.26 -21.18
C LYS A 319 14.51 15.45 -20.34
N GLN A 320 15.38 16.41 -20.06
CA GLN A 320 15.04 17.57 -19.22
C GLN A 320 13.99 18.46 -19.88
N ALA A 321 14.10 18.67 -21.19
CA ALA A 321 13.12 19.44 -21.95
C ALA A 321 11.72 18.81 -21.88
N LEU A 322 11.63 17.47 -22.02
CA LEU A 322 10.35 16.75 -21.91
C LEU A 322 9.75 16.85 -20.50
N LEU A 323 10.56 16.66 -19.45
CA LEU A 323 10.09 16.78 -18.07
C LEU A 323 9.63 18.21 -17.74
N SER A 324 10.35 19.23 -18.23
CA SER A 324 9.99 20.64 -18.07
C SER A 324 8.69 21.00 -18.81
N ALA A 325 8.52 20.47 -20.03
CA ALA A 325 7.26 20.61 -20.78
C ALA A 325 6.08 19.98 -20.02
N PHE A 326 6.27 18.78 -19.45
CA PHE A 326 5.24 18.14 -18.65
C PHE A 326 4.88 18.94 -17.39
N ARG A 327 5.88 19.47 -16.65
CA ARG A 327 5.63 20.38 -15.51
C ARG A 327 4.85 21.63 -15.92
N SER A 328 5.14 22.19 -17.08
CA SER A 328 4.41 23.35 -17.60
C SER A 328 2.94 23.01 -17.89
N MET A 329 2.68 21.81 -18.42
CA MET A 329 1.30 21.33 -18.61
C MET A 329 0.59 21.07 -17.27
N LEU A 330 1.28 20.52 -16.27
CA LEU A 330 0.72 20.35 -14.93
C LEU A 330 0.32 21.70 -14.31
N LYS A 331 1.18 22.72 -14.44
CA LYS A 331 0.86 24.09 -14.00
C LYS A 331 -0.36 24.65 -14.73
N GLY A 332 -0.44 24.51 -16.06
CA GLY A 332 -1.61 24.94 -16.84
C GLY A 332 -2.90 24.16 -16.54
N ALA A 333 -2.76 22.96 -15.98
CA ALA A 333 -3.86 22.12 -15.50
C ALA A 333 -4.20 22.36 -14.03
N GLU A 334 -3.48 23.27 -13.36
CA GLU A 334 -3.61 23.54 -11.91
C GLU A 334 -3.41 22.27 -11.05
N LEU A 335 -2.49 21.40 -11.46
CA LEU A 335 -2.20 20.13 -10.78
C LEU A 335 -0.88 20.19 -10.02
N GLU A 336 -0.87 19.62 -8.82
CA GLU A 336 0.35 19.44 -8.03
C GLU A 336 1.26 18.36 -8.63
N GLU A 337 2.58 18.62 -8.67
CA GLU A 337 3.57 17.64 -9.12
C GLU A 337 3.59 16.36 -8.25
N SER A 338 3.22 16.47 -6.97
CA SER A 338 3.10 15.37 -6.01
C SER A 338 2.04 14.33 -6.41
N ARG A 339 1.01 14.76 -7.17
CA ARG A 339 -0.11 13.95 -7.65
C ARG A 339 0.03 13.56 -9.12
N ALA A 340 1.19 13.80 -9.69
CA ALA A 340 1.53 13.42 -11.05
C ALA A 340 2.54 12.26 -11.07
N ALA A 341 2.55 11.49 -12.17
CA ALA A 341 3.53 10.45 -12.39
C ALA A 341 3.97 10.37 -13.85
N VAL A 342 5.26 10.10 -14.04
CA VAL A 342 5.83 9.66 -15.30
C VAL A 342 5.88 8.14 -15.29
N VAL A 343 5.25 7.52 -16.28
CA VAL A 343 5.12 6.07 -16.37
C VAL A 343 5.87 5.56 -17.59
N CYS A 344 6.61 4.48 -17.39
CA CYS A 344 7.43 3.82 -18.41
C CYS A 344 6.99 2.35 -18.56
N ARG A 345 7.32 1.72 -19.69
CA ARG A 345 7.07 0.27 -19.85
C ARG A 345 7.94 -0.53 -18.87
N SER A 346 9.25 -0.35 -18.91
CA SER A 346 10.20 -1.23 -18.20
C SER A 346 10.79 -0.55 -16.96
N SER A 347 11.16 -1.35 -15.96
CA SER A 347 11.85 -0.84 -14.77
C SER A 347 13.17 -0.16 -15.14
N LYS A 348 13.87 -0.68 -16.15
CA LYS A 348 15.10 -0.06 -16.69
C LYS A 348 14.82 1.36 -17.17
N TRP A 349 13.77 1.57 -17.96
CA TRP A 349 13.37 2.91 -18.39
C TRP A 349 12.90 3.77 -17.22
N ALA A 350 12.11 3.23 -16.28
CA ALA A 350 11.70 3.99 -15.11
C ALA A 350 12.90 4.46 -14.27
N GLU A 351 13.94 3.65 -14.17
CA GLU A 351 15.21 4.03 -13.54
C GLU A 351 15.92 5.12 -14.34
N GLU A 352 16.15 4.91 -15.64
CA GLU A 352 16.81 5.89 -16.53
C GLU A 352 16.11 7.25 -16.48
N TRP A 353 14.78 7.27 -16.57
CA TRP A 353 13.96 8.48 -16.50
C TRP A 353 13.86 9.06 -15.09
N GLY A 354 13.92 8.22 -14.06
CA GLY A 354 13.97 8.63 -12.64
C GLY A 354 15.34 9.17 -12.19
N GLY A 355 16.35 9.20 -13.08
CA GLY A 355 17.69 9.72 -12.78
C GLY A 355 18.72 8.65 -12.43
N GLY A 356 18.35 7.37 -12.52
CA GLY A 356 19.21 6.23 -12.27
C GLY A 356 19.75 5.67 -13.58
N GLY A 357 21.03 5.89 -13.85
CA GLY A 357 21.74 5.17 -14.90
C GLY A 357 22.15 3.78 -14.43
N GLU A 358 22.78 3.00 -15.33
CA GLU A 358 23.48 1.81 -14.91
C GLU A 358 24.55 2.18 -13.88
N ALA A 359 24.44 1.64 -12.66
CA ALA A 359 25.39 1.93 -11.61
C ALA A 359 26.80 1.49 -12.04
N PRO A 360 27.81 2.36 -11.93
CA PRO A 360 29.16 2.01 -12.30
C PRO A 360 29.77 1.00 -11.30
N GLY A 361 30.86 0.37 -11.70
CA GLY A 361 31.60 -0.60 -10.89
C GLY A 361 31.28 -2.06 -11.21
N GLN A 362 31.89 -2.99 -10.46
CA GLN A 362 31.69 -4.44 -10.60
C GLN A 362 31.37 -5.09 -9.25
N GLY A 363 30.63 -6.20 -9.28
CA GLY A 363 30.33 -7.02 -8.10
C GLY A 363 29.69 -6.23 -6.94
N VAL A 364 30.24 -6.39 -5.74
CA VAL A 364 29.76 -5.75 -4.50
C VAL A 364 29.82 -4.22 -4.60
N VAL A 365 30.85 -3.66 -5.23
CA VAL A 365 31.01 -2.21 -5.38
C VAL A 365 29.91 -1.62 -6.26
N LYS A 366 29.50 -2.31 -7.34
CA LYS A 366 28.35 -1.92 -8.16
C LYS A 366 27.06 -1.85 -7.34
N MET A 367 26.88 -2.78 -6.40
CA MET A 367 25.69 -2.80 -5.53
C MET A 367 25.67 -1.63 -4.54
N PHE A 368 26.81 -1.25 -3.97
CA PHE A 368 26.92 -0.04 -3.15
C PHE A 368 26.72 1.23 -3.97
N ALA A 369 27.33 1.34 -5.16
CA ALA A 369 27.14 2.49 -6.04
C ALA A 369 25.66 2.68 -6.41
N ARG A 370 24.98 1.58 -6.75
CA ARG A 370 23.52 1.58 -7.01
C ARG A 370 22.72 2.04 -5.79
N SER A 371 23.10 1.56 -4.60
CA SER A 371 22.43 1.93 -3.34
C SER A 371 22.59 3.42 -3.03
N THR A 372 23.76 3.99 -3.33
CA THR A 372 24.01 5.44 -3.21
C THR A 372 23.12 6.23 -4.16
N ILE A 373 22.99 5.80 -5.42
CA ILE A 373 22.11 6.46 -6.41
C ILE A 373 20.65 6.41 -5.95
N TYR A 374 20.17 5.24 -5.50
CA TYR A 374 18.81 5.09 -4.97
C TYR A 374 18.54 6.02 -3.78
N ARG A 375 19.52 6.18 -2.88
CA ARG A 375 19.40 7.08 -1.73
C ARG A 375 19.44 8.55 -2.12
N ASP A 376 20.45 8.97 -2.87
CA ASP A 376 20.78 10.39 -3.05
C ASP A 376 20.05 11.03 -4.24
N SER A 377 19.78 10.27 -5.30
CA SER A 377 19.09 10.78 -6.49
C SER A 377 17.59 10.45 -6.48
N MET A 378 17.21 9.25 -6.04
CA MET A 378 15.82 8.77 -6.15
C MET A 378 15.02 8.80 -4.84
N GLN A 379 15.67 9.05 -3.69
CA GLN A 379 15.06 8.97 -2.36
C GLN A 379 14.36 7.61 -2.07
N ARG A 380 14.80 6.53 -2.74
CA ARG A 380 14.30 5.16 -2.58
C ARG A 380 15.08 4.44 -1.49
N TYR A 381 14.82 4.83 -0.24
CA TYR A 381 15.59 4.36 0.92
C TYR A 381 15.53 2.84 1.13
N ASP A 382 14.38 2.21 0.90
CA ASP A 382 14.24 0.75 1.03
C ASP A 382 15.07 -0.02 0.00
N ASP A 383 15.11 0.47 -1.24
CA ASP A 383 15.92 -0.14 -2.30
C ASP A 383 17.41 0.08 -2.06
N ALA A 384 17.78 1.26 -1.57
CA ALA A 384 19.14 1.53 -1.10
C ALA A 384 19.53 0.59 0.05
N PHE A 385 18.64 0.36 1.00
CA PHE A 385 18.86 -0.58 2.10
C PHE A 385 19.05 -2.00 1.59
N ARG A 386 18.13 -2.52 0.76
CA ARG A 386 18.21 -3.89 0.22
C ARG A 386 19.49 -4.09 -0.60
N GLY A 387 19.85 -3.11 -1.43
CA GLY A 387 21.07 -3.16 -2.23
C GLY A 387 22.33 -3.22 -1.37
N ALA A 388 22.44 -2.33 -0.38
CA ALA A 388 23.59 -2.27 0.52
C ALA A 388 23.64 -3.50 1.45
N PHE A 389 22.49 -3.97 1.94
CA PHE A 389 22.39 -5.18 2.73
C PHE A 389 22.91 -6.40 1.95
N ASN A 390 22.45 -6.61 0.71
CA ASN A 390 22.93 -7.72 -0.11
C ASN A 390 24.42 -7.57 -0.45
N ALA A 391 24.93 -6.35 -0.61
CA ALA A 391 26.35 -6.07 -0.78
C ALA A 391 27.15 -6.48 0.47
N ILE A 392 26.66 -6.14 1.67
CA ILE A 392 27.26 -6.54 2.95
C ILE A 392 27.26 -8.06 3.10
N VAL A 393 26.14 -8.74 2.81
CA VAL A 393 26.06 -10.20 2.85
C VAL A 393 27.06 -10.84 1.89
N GLY A 394 27.27 -10.27 0.70
CA GLY A 394 28.30 -10.73 -0.24
C GLY A 394 29.75 -10.60 0.28
N LEU A 395 29.97 -9.83 1.35
CA LEU A 395 31.25 -9.67 2.05
C LEU A 395 31.36 -10.56 3.30
N LEU A 396 30.30 -11.24 3.72
CA LEU A 396 30.33 -12.17 4.86
C LEU A 396 30.82 -13.56 4.44
N ALA A 397 31.17 -14.39 5.42
CA ALA A 397 31.46 -15.80 5.23
C ALA A 397 30.21 -16.60 4.83
N ASP A 398 30.38 -17.66 4.03
CA ASP A 398 29.31 -18.43 3.39
C ASP A 398 28.24 -18.99 4.36
N GLN A 399 28.63 -19.25 5.61
CA GLN A 399 27.75 -19.73 6.68
C GLN A 399 26.61 -18.75 7.06
N HIS A 400 26.70 -17.49 6.63
CA HIS A 400 25.67 -16.46 6.88
C HIS A 400 24.78 -16.18 5.66
N GLY A 401 24.80 -17.04 4.64
CA GLY A 401 24.05 -16.85 3.40
C GLY A 401 22.52 -16.98 3.51
N ASP A 402 21.98 -17.39 4.67
CA ASP A 402 20.55 -17.44 4.97
C ASP A 402 19.98 -16.09 5.49
N LEU A 403 20.87 -15.16 5.86
CA LEU A 403 20.52 -13.86 6.44
C LEU A 403 19.58 -13.01 5.55
N PRO A 404 19.69 -13.00 4.20
CA PRO A 404 18.72 -12.32 3.34
C PRO A 404 17.29 -12.84 3.47
N HIS A 405 17.09 -14.15 3.64
CA HIS A 405 15.77 -14.72 3.87
C HIS A 405 15.20 -14.23 5.20
N LYS A 406 15.98 -14.35 6.28
CA LYS A 406 15.51 -13.96 7.62
C LYS A 406 15.17 -12.46 7.68
N MET A 407 15.95 -11.62 6.97
CA MET A 407 15.70 -10.17 6.89
C MET A 407 14.48 -9.79 6.05
N ALA A 408 14.04 -10.63 5.12
CA ALA A 408 12.81 -10.43 4.37
C ALA A 408 11.54 -10.69 5.22
N GLN A 409 11.68 -11.34 6.38
CA GLN A 409 10.58 -11.73 7.27
C GLN A 409 10.77 -11.15 8.69
N PRO A 410 10.78 -9.81 8.84
CA PRO A 410 11.14 -9.16 10.09
C PRO A 410 10.22 -9.48 11.28
N MET A 411 8.96 -9.89 11.02
CA MET A 411 8.05 -10.32 12.09
C MET A 411 8.37 -11.72 12.64
N GLN A 412 9.02 -12.57 11.84
CA GLN A 412 9.34 -13.95 12.21
C GLN A 412 10.70 -14.07 12.92
N TYR A 413 11.58 -13.09 12.72
CA TYR A 413 12.94 -13.04 13.28
C TYR A 413 13.20 -11.70 14.01
N PRO A 414 12.51 -11.43 15.14
CA PRO A 414 12.63 -10.18 15.88
C PRO A 414 14.04 -9.91 16.42
N GLU A 415 14.84 -10.95 16.64
CA GLU A 415 16.24 -10.87 17.06
C GLU A 415 17.13 -10.13 16.05
N LEU A 416 16.75 -10.11 14.76
CA LEU A 416 17.50 -9.41 13.72
C LEU A 416 17.18 -7.92 13.63
N ARG A 417 16.27 -7.40 14.47
CA ARG A 417 15.87 -5.99 14.44
C ARG A 417 17.04 -5.03 14.66
N LEU A 418 17.94 -5.37 15.59
CA LEU A 418 19.13 -4.55 15.88
C LEU A 418 20.11 -4.56 14.71
N LEU A 419 20.33 -5.72 14.08
CA LEU A 419 21.14 -5.82 12.87
C LEU A 419 20.58 -4.95 11.73
N ARG A 420 19.26 -5.04 11.51
CA ARG A 420 18.55 -4.21 10.52
C ARG A 420 18.75 -2.73 10.80
N GLN A 421 18.61 -2.30 12.05
CA GLN A 421 18.80 -0.91 12.48
C GLN A 421 20.24 -0.44 12.21
N ARG A 422 21.25 -1.29 12.48
CA ARG A 422 22.67 -0.98 12.26
C ARG A 422 22.95 -0.71 10.79
N ILE A 423 22.48 -1.60 9.91
CA ILE A 423 22.67 -1.46 8.46
C ILE A 423 21.87 -0.26 7.93
N TRP A 424 20.69 0.02 8.47
CA TRP A 424 19.91 1.22 8.13
C TRP A 424 20.66 2.51 8.45
N ARG A 425 21.31 2.60 9.62
CA ARG A 425 22.13 3.77 10.00
C ARG A 425 23.28 3.95 9.02
N PHE A 426 23.98 2.86 8.67
CA PHE A 426 25.03 2.91 7.66
C PHE A 426 24.53 3.41 6.30
N VAL A 427 23.36 2.95 5.84
CA VAL A 427 22.84 3.37 4.53
C VAL A 427 22.41 4.84 4.54
N ARG A 428 21.75 5.32 5.60
CA ARG A 428 21.20 6.67 5.64
C ARG A 428 22.23 7.78 5.88
N ASP A 429 23.37 7.48 6.50
CA ASP A 429 24.37 8.49 6.83
C ASP A 429 25.44 8.62 5.72
N PRO A 430 25.44 9.73 4.94
CA PRO A 430 26.44 9.96 3.89
C PRO A 430 27.85 10.27 4.42
N HIS A 431 27.98 10.68 5.68
CA HIS A 431 29.22 11.12 6.30
C HIS A 431 29.94 9.99 7.03
N THR A 432 29.21 9.13 7.73
CA THR A 432 29.80 8.02 8.51
C THR A 432 29.55 6.64 7.90
N GLY A 433 28.53 6.52 7.03
CA GLY A 433 28.14 5.28 6.40
C GLY A 433 28.39 5.27 4.89
N LEU A 434 27.38 4.87 4.11
CA LEU A 434 27.45 4.80 2.65
C LEU A 434 27.79 6.19 2.08
N PRO A 435 28.92 6.41 1.38
CA PRO A 435 29.34 7.78 1.05
C PRO A 435 28.40 8.50 0.07
N SER A 436 28.38 9.83 0.12
CA SER A 436 27.54 10.68 -0.75
C SER A 436 27.87 10.48 -2.23
N GLY A 437 26.84 10.29 -3.07
CA GLY A 437 27.01 10.15 -4.51
C GLY A 437 27.51 11.41 -5.22
N LYS A 438 27.54 12.56 -4.51
CA LYS A 438 28.14 13.81 -5.01
C LYS A 438 29.67 13.75 -5.04
N MET A 439 30.29 12.77 -4.38
CA MET A 439 31.74 12.56 -4.39
C MET A 439 32.18 11.87 -5.69
N ILE A 440 33.41 12.15 -6.14
CA ILE A 440 34.04 11.48 -7.29
C ILE A 440 34.12 9.97 -7.03
N ALA A 441 33.60 9.17 -7.96
CA ALA A 441 33.31 7.75 -7.74
C ALA A 441 34.56 6.90 -7.50
N ASN A 442 35.56 6.97 -8.38
CA ASN A 442 36.79 6.17 -8.27
C ASN A 442 37.82 6.70 -7.25
N GLU A 443 37.61 7.91 -6.71
CA GLU A 443 38.50 8.57 -5.75
C GLU A 443 37.86 8.63 -4.36
N GLY A 444 37.32 9.79 -3.99
CA GLY A 444 36.83 10.08 -2.65
C GLY A 444 35.70 9.14 -2.22
N TRP A 445 34.78 8.81 -3.13
CA TRP A 445 33.67 7.91 -2.81
C TRP A 445 34.15 6.48 -2.51
N HIS A 446 34.99 5.92 -3.39
CA HIS A 446 35.49 4.55 -3.23
C HIS A 446 36.38 4.40 -1.99
N LYS A 447 37.27 5.36 -1.74
CA LYS A 447 38.15 5.37 -0.56
C LYS A 447 37.31 5.37 0.73
N ALA A 448 36.35 6.29 0.83
CA ALA A 448 35.45 6.38 1.97
C ALA A 448 34.61 5.11 2.16
N LEU A 449 34.08 4.54 1.07
CA LEU A 449 33.30 3.30 1.14
C LEU A 449 34.13 2.16 1.72
N LYS A 450 35.35 1.97 1.20
CA LYS A 450 36.24 0.87 1.59
C LYS A 450 36.62 0.96 3.07
N GLU A 451 36.92 2.14 3.58
CA GLU A 451 37.26 2.37 4.99
C GLU A 451 36.04 2.08 5.90
N ARG A 452 34.88 2.65 5.57
CA ARG A 452 33.68 2.56 6.40
C ARG A 452 33.04 1.17 6.41
N VAL A 453 33.05 0.47 5.27
CA VAL A 453 32.57 -0.92 5.20
C VAL A 453 33.45 -1.85 6.03
N LYS A 454 34.77 -1.64 6.07
CA LYS A 454 35.66 -2.43 6.94
C LYS A 454 35.32 -2.23 8.42
N VAL A 455 35.10 -0.98 8.84
CA VAL A 455 34.67 -0.66 10.21
C VAL A 455 33.34 -1.37 10.51
N LEU A 456 32.35 -1.26 9.62
CA LEU A 456 31.07 -1.92 9.77
C LEU A 456 31.22 -3.44 9.92
N LEU A 457 32.04 -4.10 9.11
CA LEU A 457 32.23 -5.55 9.20
C LEU A 457 32.83 -5.98 10.54
N VAL A 458 33.77 -5.20 11.11
CA VAL A 458 34.33 -5.46 12.45
C VAL A 458 33.26 -5.33 13.52
N GLU A 459 32.41 -4.30 13.44
CA GLU A 459 31.29 -4.11 14.36
C GLU A 459 30.26 -5.24 14.25
N LEU A 460 29.93 -5.66 13.02
CA LEU A 460 28.99 -6.74 12.77
C LEU A 460 29.49 -8.09 13.29
N ALA A 461 30.80 -8.36 13.18
CA ALA A 461 31.41 -9.54 13.76
C ALA A 461 31.34 -9.51 15.30
N LYS A 462 31.59 -8.35 15.91
CA LYS A 462 31.57 -8.19 17.38
C LYS A 462 30.17 -8.26 17.98
N GLU A 463 29.19 -7.60 17.36
CA GLU A 463 27.84 -7.42 17.91
C GLU A 463 26.89 -8.56 17.52
N PHE A 464 27.09 -9.16 16.35
CA PHE A 464 26.14 -10.13 15.77
C PHE A 464 26.79 -11.46 15.36
N GLY A 465 28.09 -11.64 15.60
CA GLY A 465 28.82 -12.86 15.22
C GLY A 465 28.95 -13.08 13.71
N LEU A 466 28.72 -12.04 12.90
CA LEU A 466 28.78 -12.11 11.44
C LEU A 466 30.21 -12.00 10.94
N GLN A 467 30.85 -13.13 10.66
CA GLN A 467 32.24 -13.17 10.23
C GLN A 467 32.40 -12.67 8.80
N SER A 468 33.49 -11.95 8.54
CA SER A 468 33.81 -11.50 7.19
C SER A 468 34.38 -12.65 6.34
N GLY A 469 34.07 -12.63 5.04
CA GLY A 469 34.56 -13.63 4.10
C GLY A 469 35.97 -13.32 3.61
N GLU A 470 36.58 -14.26 2.91
CA GLU A 470 37.92 -14.09 2.34
C GLU A 470 37.93 -13.11 1.16
N ASN A 471 39.12 -12.61 0.80
CA ASN A 471 39.36 -11.79 -0.39
C ASN A 471 38.59 -10.46 -0.45
N LEU A 472 38.31 -9.83 0.71
CA LEU A 472 37.62 -8.53 0.81
C LEU A 472 38.24 -7.44 -0.09
N GLY A 473 39.57 -7.43 -0.21
CA GLY A 473 40.29 -6.47 -1.07
C GLY A 473 39.87 -6.57 -2.54
N ASN A 474 39.74 -7.79 -3.06
CA ASN A 474 39.32 -8.03 -4.45
C ASN A 474 37.83 -7.74 -4.63
N LYS A 475 36.99 -8.13 -3.65
CA LYS A 475 35.55 -7.85 -3.68
C LYS A 475 35.22 -6.34 -3.64
N LEU A 476 36.11 -5.53 -3.06
CA LEU A 476 36.00 -4.07 -2.94
C LEU A 476 36.91 -3.31 -3.93
N ALA A 477 37.33 -3.92 -5.04
CA ALA A 477 38.15 -3.25 -6.04
C ALA A 477 37.38 -2.11 -6.75
N SER A 478 38.06 -1.01 -7.10
CA SER A 478 37.48 0.16 -7.79
C SER A 478 37.18 -0.07 -9.28
N LYS A 479 37.29 -1.31 -9.76
CA LYS A 479 37.18 -1.66 -11.18
C LYS A 479 35.79 -1.27 -11.72
N GLY A 480 35.79 -0.48 -12.80
CA GLY A 480 34.58 -0.01 -13.48
C GLY A 480 33.94 1.25 -12.88
N LEU A 481 34.58 1.91 -11.90
CA LEU A 481 34.13 3.22 -11.40
C LEU A 481 34.69 4.38 -12.26
N PRO A 482 33.88 5.40 -12.59
CA PRO A 482 34.30 6.55 -13.38
C PRO A 482 35.07 7.59 -12.54
N SER A 483 35.76 8.51 -13.21
CA SER A 483 36.35 9.72 -12.61
C SER A 483 35.35 10.87 -12.46
N THR A 484 34.06 10.56 -12.41
CA THR A 484 32.97 11.54 -12.21
C THR A 484 32.16 11.17 -10.96
N PRO A 485 31.39 12.11 -10.40
CA PRO A 485 30.43 11.78 -9.34
C PRO A 485 29.42 10.70 -9.77
N LEU A 486 28.91 9.95 -8.79
CA LEU A 486 27.84 8.96 -9.03
C LEU A 486 26.50 9.61 -9.37
N ILE A 487 26.27 10.83 -8.87
CA ILE A 487 25.10 11.64 -9.19
C ILE A 487 25.54 13.04 -9.66
N SER A 488 24.85 13.58 -10.66
CA SER A 488 25.07 14.96 -11.12
C SER A 488 24.61 15.96 -10.06
N VAL A 489 25.39 17.01 -9.82
CA VAL A 489 24.95 18.18 -9.03
C VAL A 489 24.18 19.09 -10.00
N PRO A 490 22.92 19.46 -9.73
CA PRO A 490 22.22 20.44 -10.56
C PRO A 490 23.00 21.76 -10.56
N ASP A 491 23.17 22.38 -11.73
CA ASP A 491 23.66 23.76 -11.81
C ASP A 491 22.65 24.68 -11.11
N LEU A 492 23.17 25.68 -10.38
CA LEU A 492 22.39 26.66 -9.61
C LEU A 492 21.35 27.46 -10.44
N ALA A 493 21.34 27.30 -11.76
CA ALA A 493 20.39 27.92 -12.68
C ALA A 493 19.11 27.10 -12.91
N ASP A 494 19.09 25.81 -12.55
CA ASP A 494 17.88 25.00 -12.68
C ASP A 494 17.15 24.93 -11.33
N GLU A 495 16.13 25.78 -11.15
CA GLU A 495 15.05 25.52 -10.18
C GLU A 495 14.27 24.26 -10.63
N VAL A 496 14.91 23.09 -10.55
CA VAL A 496 14.22 21.83 -10.69
C VAL A 496 13.39 21.67 -9.43
N GLY A 497 12.08 21.92 -9.55
CA GLY A 497 11.09 21.51 -8.55
C GLY A 497 11.29 20.05 -8.13
N ARG A 498 10.59 19.62 -7.07
CA ARG A 498 10.70 18.24 -6.54
C ARG A 498 10.74 17.20 -7.68
N PRO A 499 11.58 16.14 -7.58
CA PRO A 499 11.66 15.15 -8.64
C PRO A 499 10.28 14.52 -8.87
N LEU A 500 9.84 14.52 -10.14
CA LEU A 500 8.60 13.88 -10.54
C LEU A 500 8.68 12.38 -10.23
N ARG A 501 7.59 11.79 -9.75
CA ARG A 501 7.50 10.35 -9.52
C ARG A 501 7.64 9.60 -10.85
N VAL A 502 8.69 8.80 -11.00
CA VAL A 502 8.89 7.94 -12.20
C VAL A 502 8.76 6.46 -11.81
N CYS A 503 7.93 5.72 -12.54
CA CYS A 503 7.60 4.34 -12.22
C CYS A 503 7.18 3.54 -13.46
N THR A 504 6.94 2.25 -13.33
CA THR A 504 6.40 1.44 -14.42
C THR A 504 4.87 1.48 -14.46
N VAL A 505 4.28 1.22 -15.62
CA VAL A 505 2.80 1.09 -15.75
C VAL A 505 2.25 0.03 -14.81
N HIS A 506 2.97 -1.08 -14.60
CA HIS A 506 2.59 -2.13 -13.64
C HIS A 506 2.48 -1.62 -12.20
N GLN A 507 3.35 -0.70 -11.79
CA GLN A 507 3.37 -0.16 -10.43
C GLN A 507 2.21 0.80 -10.13
N VAL A 508 1.71 1.51 -11.14
CA VAL A 508 0.57 2.44 -11.00
C VAL A 508 -0.78 1.78 -11.24
N LYS A 509 -0.81 0.48 -11.55
CA LYS A 509 -2.05 -0.27 -11.71
C LYS A 509 -2.84 -0.22 -10.38
N GLY A 510 -4.14 -0.02 -10.48
CA GLY A 510 -5.02 0.25 -9.32
C GLY A 510 -5.05 1.72 -8.86
N GLU A 511 -3.99 2.51 -9.07
CA GLU A 511 -3.93 3.91 -8.63
C GLU A 511 -4.80 4.85 -9.47
N SER A 512 -5.13 6.01 -8.89
CA SER A 512 -5.77 7.13 -9.58
C SER A 512 -4.87 8.35 -9.46
N ILE A 513 -4.36 8.84 -10.60
CA ILE A 513 -3.29 9.85 -10.67
C ILE A 513 -3.84 11.09 -11.38
N ASP A 514 -3.58 12.29 -10.87
CA ASP A 514 -4.18 13.50 -11.43
C ASP A 514 -3.60 13.85 -12.81
N GLY A 515 -2.28 13.75 -12.95
CA GLY A 515 -1.55 13.91 -14.21
C GLY A 515 -0.62 12.74 -14.51
N VAL A 516 -0.71 12.17 -15.72
CA VAL A 516 0.15 11.05 -16.14
C VAL A 516 0.86 11.40 -17.43
N MET A 517 2.18 11.20 -17.47
CA MET A 517 2.95 11.18 -18.72
C MET A 517 3.44 9.76 -19.02
N TYR A 518 3.03 9.19 -20.15
CA TYR A 518 3.52 7.89 -20.61
C TYR A 518 4.62 8.07 -21.65
N ILE A 519 5.80 7.53 -21.37
CA ILE A 519 6.94 7.58 -22.29
C ILE A 519 6.94 6.33 -23.15
N ALA A 520 6.80 6.53 -24.46
CA ALA A 520 6.66 5.47 -25.45
C ALA A 520 7.75 5.56 -26.52
N ASP A 521 8.17 4.42 -27.06
CA ASP A 521 8.95 4.39 -28.30
C ASP A 521 8.03 4.10 -29.49
N LYS A 522 8.60 4.02 -30.69
CA LYS A 522 7.86 3.72 -31.92
C LYS A 522 7.05 2.41 -31.83
N SER A 523 7.58 1.38 -31.18
CA SER A 523 6.89 0.09 -31.04
C SER A 523 5.71 0.18 -30.07
N HIS A 524 5.89 0.91 -28.95
CA HIS A 524 4.85 1.16 -27.96
C HIS A 524 3.70 1.98 -28.53
N VAL A 525 3.99 3.04 -29.31
CA VAL A 525 2.96 3.88 -29.95
C VAL A 525 2.17 3.08 -30.98
N LYS A 526 2.85 2.28 -31.81
CA LYS A 526 2.21 1.41 -32.79
C LYS A 526 1.28 0.41 -32.11
N ALA A 527 1.72 -0.24 -31.04
CA ALA A 527 0.92 -1.20 -30.29
C ALA A 527 -0.28 -0.55 -29.57
N LEU A 528 -0.11 0.64 -28.98
CA LEU A 528 -1.20 1.43 -28.39
C LEU A 528 -2.28 1.71 -29.45
N LEU A 529 -1.90 2.21 -30.62
CA LEU A 529 -2.83 2.51 -31.71
C LEU A 529 -3.47 1.23 -32.30
N ALA A 530 -2.84 0.06 -32.20
CA ALA A 530 -3.43 -1.21 -32.58
C ALA A 530 -4.54 -1.69 -31.61
N GLY A 531 -4.67 -1.06 -30.43
CA GLY A 531 -5.70 -1.34 -29.44
C GLY A 531 -5.26 -2.34 -28.36
N THR A 532 -6.20 -3.01 -27.70
CA THR A 532 -5.98 -3.80 -26.48
C THR A 532 -5.83 -5.31 -26.72
N LYS A 533 -5.65 -5.75 -27.96
CA LYS A 533 -5.53 -7.18 -28.31
C LYS A 533 -4.24 -7.81 -27.80
N GLU A 534 -3.13 -7.07 -27.85
CA GLU A 534 -1.82 -7.51 -27.38
C GLU A 534 -1.46 -6.85 -26.05
N GLU A 535 -0.63 -7.50 -25.24
CA GLU A 535 -0.20 -6.97 -23.93
C GLU A 535 0.42 -5.57 -24.04
N ILE A 536 1.25 -5.32 -25.05
CA ILE A 536 1.92 -4.01 -25.24
C ILE A 536 0.88 -2.90 -25.43
N GLY A 537 -0.17 -3.17 -26.21
CA GLY A 537 -1.28 -2.23 -26.38
C GLY A 537 -2.09 -2.02 -25.10
N ARG A 538 -2.34 -3.09 -24.33
CA ARG A 538 -2.99 -3.01 -23.01
C ARG A 538 -2.19 -2.21 -21.98
N ILE A 539 -0.85 -2.29 -22.00
CA ILE A 539 0.02 -1.45 -21.16
C ILE A 539 -0.22 0.03 -21.45
N GLY A 540 -0.27 0.41 -22.73
CA GLY A 540 -0.61 1.77 -23.13
C GLY A 540 -2.01 2.19 -22.68
N TYR A 541 -3.01 1.31 -22.84
CA TYR A 541 -4.39 1.54 -22.35
C TYR A 541 -4.45 1.73 -20.82
N VAL A 542 -3.73 0.91 -20.05
CA VAL A 542 -3.64 1.06 -18.59
C VAL A 542 -3.06 2.43 -18.24
N ALA A 543 -1.99 2.86 -18.92
CA ALA A 543 -1.40 4.18 -18.69
C ALA A 543 -2.41 5.32 -18.91
N VAL A 544 -3.18 5.27 -20.02
CA VAL A 544 -4.26 6.24 -20.30
C VAL A 544 -5.29 6.26 -19.17
N THR A 545 -5.78 5.09 -18.76
CA THR A 545 -6.86 4.95 -17.78
C THR A 545 -6.44 5.17 -16.31
N ARG A 546 -5.15 5.43 -16.04
CA ARG A 546 -4.70 5.89 -14.71
C ARG A 546 -4.92 7.39 -14.51
N ALA A 547 -4.96 8.16 -15.60
CA ALA A 547 -5.08 9.61 -15.55
C ALA A 547 -6.51 10.06 -15.20
N ARG A 548 -6.61 10.97 -14.23
CA ARG A 548 -7.87 11.59 -13.82
C ARG A 548 -8.17 12.84 -14.65
N ASN A 549 -7.22 13.76 -14.78
CA ASN A 549 -7.44 15.08 -15.37
C ASN A 549 -6.58 15.30 -16.62
N LEU A 550 -5.30 14.92 -16.57
CA LEU A 550 -4.34 15.14 -17.66
C LEU A 550 -3.60 13.85 -18.02
N PHE A 551 -3.61 13.47 -19.30
CA PHE A 551 -2.76 12.42 -19.85
C PHE A 551 -1.88 12.99 -20.95
N VAL A 552 -0.59 12.64 -20.95
CA VAL A 552 0.38 13.07 -21.98
C VAL A 552 1.14 11.86 -22.50
N LEU A 553 1.04 11.59 -23.80
CA LEU A 553 1.85 10.60 -24.50
C LEU A 553 3.13 11.27 -25.03
N ALA A 554 4.30 10.86 -24.55
CA ALA A 554 5.58 11.30 -25.11
C ALA A 554 6.05 10.31 -26.18
N ILE A 555 6.19 10.79 -27.42
CA ILE A 555 6.59 9.99 -28.60
C ILE A 555 7.93 10.47 -29.18
N PRO A 556 8.73 9.60 -29.80
CA PRO A 556 9.98 10.01 -30.44
C PRO A 556 9.73 10.95 -31.62
N GLU A 557 10.45 12.06 -31.68
CA GLU A 557 10.27 13.11 -32.71
C GLU A 557 10.42 12.57 -34.14
N ASN A 558 11.35 11.63 -34.36
CA ASN A 558 11.57 10.98 -35.64
C ASN A 558 10.41 10.08 -36.12
N SER A 559 9.41 9.83 -35.26
CA SER A 559 8.21 9.05 -35.56
C SER A 559 6.92 9.87 -35.46
N ALA A 560 7.02 11.17 -35.18
CA ALA A 560 5.84 12.00 -34.93
C ALA A 560 4.93 12.13 -36.15
N THR A 561 5.50 12.35 -37.34
CA THR A 561 4.76 12.47 -38.60
C THR A 561 4.01 11.19 -38.97
N GLU A 562 4.57 10.02 -38.67
CA GLU A 562 3.97 8.71 -38.92
C GLU A 562 2.71 8.48 -38.08
N PHE A 563 2.73 8.90 -36.81
CA PHE A 563 1.64 8.60 -35.87
C PHE A 563 0.64 9.75 -35.65
N GLU A 564 0.92 10.97 -36.11
CA GLU A 564 0.08 12.15 -35.85
C GLU A 564 -1.37 11.96 -36.30
N ALA A 565 -1.61 11.40 -37.49
CA ALA A 565 -2.96 11.13 -37.97
C ALA A 565 -3.71 10.11 -37.09
N GLY A 566 -3.06 9.00 -36.74
CA GLY A 566 -3.64 7.95 -35.89
C GLY A 566 -3.92 8.42 -34.46
N LEU A 567 -3.04 9.24 -33.89
CA LEU A 567 -3.23 9.83 -32.57
C LEU A 567 -4.43 10.78 -32.55
N ARG A 568 -4.56 11.64 -33.56
CA ARG A 568 -5.71 12.55 -33.70
C ARG A 568 -7.02 11.80 -33.88
N ASP A 569 -7.03 10.77 -34.72
CA ASP A 569 -8.18 9.88 -34.91
C ASP A 569 -8.64 9.25 -33.58
N ARG A 570 -7.68 8.81 -32.77
CA ARG A 570 -7.94 8.29 -31.41
C ARG A 570 -8.29 9.35 -30.38
N GLY A 571 -8.26 10.65 -30.71
CA GLY A 571 -8.70 11.75 -29.84
C GLY A 571 -7.59 12.45 -29.05
N PHE A 572 -6.33 12.12 -29.29
CA PHE A 572 -5.19 12.83 -28.71
C PHE A 572 -5.02 14.21 -29.35
N LYS A 573 -4.75 15.22 -28.53
CA LYS A 573 -4.44 16.59 -28.97
C LYS A 573 -2.93 16.82 -28.98
N LYS A 574 -2.40 17.50 -29.99
CA LYS A 574 -1.00 17.94 -29.96
C LYS A 574 -0.86 19.01 -28.88
N ALA A 575 0.04 18.83 -27.92
CA ALA A 575 0.32 19.87 -26.94
C ALA A 575 0.98 21.06 -27.66
N GLY A 576 0.31 22.21 -27.69
CA GLY A 576 0.91 23.47 -28.12
C GLY A 576 1.81 24.02 -27.00
N LEU A 577 2.87 24.75 -27.35
CA LEU A 577 3.57 25.63 -26.41
C LEU A 577 2.53 26.58 -25.80
N VAL A 578 2.12 26.31 -24.56
CA VAL A 578 1.17 27.16 -23.82
C VAL A 578 1.84 28.52 -23.63
N ARG A 579 1.42 29.53 -24.40
CA ARG A 579 1.75 30.92 -24.12
C ARG A 579 1.00 31.31 -22.85
N LEU A 580 1.75 31.66 -21.80
CA LEU A 580 1.20 32.27 -20.59
C LEU A 580 0.42 33.54 -20.98
N PRO A 581 -0.84 33.73 -20.56
CA PRO A 581 -1.53 35.00 -20.77
C PRO A 581 -0.85 36.08 -19.91
N ALA A 582 -0.56 37.21 -20.56
CA ALA A 582 0.02 38.39 -19.92
C ALA A 582 -0.90 38.92 -18.81
N ILE A 583 -0.29 39.35 -17.70
CA ILE A 583 -0.95 39.92 -16.53
C ILE A 583 -1.64 41.24 -16.94
N GLY A 584 -2.92 41.15 -17.27
CA GLY A 584 -3.82 42.29 -17.48
C GLY A 584 -4.51 42.67 -16.18
N LYS A 585 -4.28 43.90 -15.72
CA LYS A 585 -4.93 44.52 -14.56
C LYS A 585 -6.45 44.48 -14.72
N SER A 586 -7.18 43.87 -13.78
CA SER A 586 -8.64 44.00 -13.69
C SER A 586 -9.04 44.73 -12.40
N SER A 587 -9.57 45.94 -12.57
CA SER A 587 -10.42 46.63 -11.60
C SER A 587 -11.69 45.82 -11.37
N THR A 588 -12.07 45.57 -10.11
CA THR A 588 -13.34 44.90 -9.80
C THR A 588 -14.19 45.80 -8.89
N THR A 589 -15.35 46.19 -9.40
CA THR A 589 -16.44 46.85 -8.68
C THR A 589 -17.30 45.75 -8.03
N MET A 590 -17.49 45.80 -6.71
CA MET A 590 -18.38 44.88 -5.97
C MET A 590 -19.80 45.44 -5.84
N GLN A 591 -20.80 44.59 -6.03
CA GLN A 591 -22.18 44.77 -5.50
C GLN A 591 -22.56 43.56 -4.62
N PRO A 592 -23.30 43.75 -3.52
CA PRO A 592 -23.64 42.68 -2.58
C PRO A 592 -25.04 42.09 -2.82
N VAL A 593 -25.20 40.78 -2.58
CA VAL A 593 -26.51 40.10 -2.57
C VAL A 593 -26.85 39.65 -1.14
N LYS A 594 -28.08 39.95 -0.73
CA LYS A 594 -28.66 39.78 0.60
C LYS A 594 -29.04 38.32 0.92
N ARG A 595 -28.83 37.94 2.18
CA ARG A 595 -29.40 36.76 2.87
C ARG A 595 -30.89 36.95 3.16
N ALA A 596 -31.64 35.86 3.12
CA ALA A 596 -32.95 35.74 3.78
C ALA A 596 -32.94 34.50 4.70
N VAL A 597 -33.32 34.71 5.95
CA VAL A 597 -33.50 33.74 7.03
C VAL A 597 -34.95 33.83 7.47
N SER A 598 -35.61 32.71 7.78
CA SER A 598 -36.86 32.65 8.56
C SER A 598 -37.19 31.19 8.96
N PRO A 599 -37.99 30.94 10.02
CA PRO A 599 -37.42 30.34 11.24
C PRO A 599 -38.28 29.25 11.95
N ILE A 600 -37.72 28.71 13.05
CA ILE A 600 -38.32 28.17 14.30
C ILE A 600 -39.20 26.89 14.25
N GLY A 601 -38.88 25.95 15.15
CA GLY A 601 -39.84 24.97 15.68
C GLY A 601 -39.22 23.84 16.52
N GLU A 602 -39.03 24.08 17.82
CA GLU A 602 -38.95 23.07 18.90
C GLU A 602 -40.18 23.28 19.80
N PRO A 603 -40.52 22.44 20.82
CA PRO A 603 -39.95 21.16 21.27
C PRO A 603 -41.05 20.12 21.59
N GLN A 604 -40.71 18.95 22.16
CA GLN A 604 -41.33 18.45 23.42
C GLN A 604 -40.70 17.13 23.90
N VAL A 605 -40.51 17.09 25.22
CA VAL A 605 -39.92 16.03 26.06
C VAL A 605 -41.03 15.17 26.64
N SER A 606 -40.82 13.86 26.77
CA SER A 606 -41.51 13.07 27.81
C SER A 606 -40.68 11.87 28.28
N SER A 607 -40.47 11.83 29.58
CA SER A 607 -39.78 10.86 30.42
C SER A 607 -40.64 9.63 30.77
N ALA A 608 -40.01 8.46 30.88
CA ALA A 608 -40.28 7.34 31.81
C ALA A 608 -39.35 6.20 31.37
N GLY A 609 -38.59 5.47 32.18
CA GLY A 609 -38.76 5.00 33.55
C GLY A 609 -38.26 3.54 33.53
N MET A 610 -37.11 3.26 34.16
CA MET A 610 -36.56 1.90 34.27
C MET A 610 -37.42 1.02 35.19
N PRO A 611 -37.27 -0.31 35.07
CA PRO A 611 -36.91 -1.05 36.28
C PRO A 611 -35.79 -2.07 36.07
N VAL A 612 -35.04 -2.25 37.15
CA VAL A 612 -33.96 -3.22 37.38
C VAL A 612 -34.54 -4.45 38.09
N THR A 613 -34.12 -5.66 37.73
CA THR A 613 -34.09 -6.88 38.60
C THR A 613 -32.97 -7.80 38.06
N SER A 614 -31.87 -8.01 38.80
CA SER A 614 -31.52 -9.24 39.57
C SER A 614 -31.83 -10.55 38.84
N GLY A 615 -30.95 -11.50 38.53
CA GLY A 615 -29.62 -11.84 39.02
C GLY A 615 -29.63 -13.34 39.33
N GLU A 616 -28.90 -14.18 38.60
CA GLU A 616 -28.70 -15.60 38.93
C GLU A 616 -27.36 -16.13 38.35
N ARG A 617 -26.67 -16.95 39.15
CA ARG A 617 -25.32 -17.54 38.93
C ARG A 617 -25.47 -19.00 38.53
N GLU A 618 -24.58 -19.53 37.68
CA GLU A 618 -24.09 -20.92 37.67
C GLU A 618 -22.95 -21.05 36.64
N THR A 619 -21.66 -21.21 37.00
CA THR A 619 -20.85 -22.42 37.35
C THR A 619 -19.75 -22.65 36.30
N LYS A 620 -18.50 -22.76 36.77
CA LYS A 620 -17.27 -22.84 35.97
C LYS A 620 -16.88 -24.30 35.64
N ASP A 621 -16.48 -24.53 34.40
CA ASP A 621 -15.73 -25.72 33.92
C ASP A 621 -14.24 -25.33 33.72
N PRO A 622 -13.25 -26.05 34.30
CA PRO A 622 -11.88 -25.55 34.46
C PRO A 622 -10.88 -25.93 33.33
N SER A 623 -11.20 -25.68 32.06
CA SER A 623 -10.28 -26.01 30.94
C SER A 623 -10.10 -24.96 29.82
N GLN A 624 -10.48 -23.70 30.05
CA GLN A 624 -10.11 -22.59 29.16
C GLN A 624 -9.61 -21.38 29.97
N ASN A 625 -8.30 -21.19 30.06
CA ASN A 625 -7.76 -19.97 30.62
C ASN A 625 -7.61 -18.91 29.52
N THR A 626 -8.74 -18.40 29.04
CA THR A 626 -8.81 -17.11 28.33
C THR A 626 -9.08 -16.04 29.38
N GLU A 627 -8.03 -15.32 29.80
CA GLU A 627 -8.22 -14.13 30.65
C GLU A 627 -9.19 -13.16 29.97
N MET A 628 -10.12 -12.59 30.75
CA MET A 628 -11.11 -11.63 30.25
C MET A 628 -10.42 -10.46 29.54
N PRO A 629 -11.00 -9.94 28.43
CA PRO A 629 -10.45 -8.78 27.75
C PRO A 629 -10.42 -7.57 28.69
N PHE A 630 -9.47 -6.67 28.45
CA PHE A 630 -9.37 -5.42 29.20
C PHE A 630 -9.35 -4.24 28.22
N TYR A 631 -9.72 -3.07 28.71
CA TYR A 631 -9.93 -1.89 27.89
C TYR A 631 -8.91 -0.80 28.21
N VAL A 632 -8.50 -0.04 27.19
CA VAL A 632 -7.67 1.16 27.34
C VAL A 632 -8.38 2.34 26.72
N PHE A 633 -8.48 3.45 27.43
CA PHE A 633 -9.07 4.69 26.92
C PHE A 633 -7.98 5.62 26.38
N GLY A 634 -8.12 6.06 25.13
CA GLY A 634 -7.27 7.05 24.50
C GLY A 634 -7.99 8.36 24.28
N TYR A 635 -7.36 9.47 24.67
CA TYR A 635 -7.85 10.85 24.48
C TYR A 635 -6.88 11.74 23.67
N GLY A 636 -5.75 11.18 23.24
CA GLY A 636 -4.69 11.88 22.52
C GLY A 636 -4.02 10.94 21.51
N SER A 637 -2.68 10.88 21.49
CA SER A 637 -1.93 10.13 20.45
C SER A 637 -2.32 8.66 20.26
N LEU A 638 -2.88 8.03 21.30
CA LEU A 638 -3.41 6.66 21.25
C LEU A 638 -4.63 6.50 20.34
N MET A 639 -5.31 7.59 19.97
CA MET A 639 -6.54 7.53 19.17
C MET A 639 -6.30 7.31 17.66
N TRP A 640 -5.09 7.58 17.15
CA TRP A 640 -4.87 7.69 15.70
C TRP A 640 -3.56 7.07 15.20
N ASP A 641 -2.86 6.26 15.98
CA ASP A 641 -1.57 5.65 15.59
C ASP A 641 -1.53 4.11 15.57
N ASP A 642 -2.71 3.48 15.62
CA ASP A 642 -2.92 2.03 15.49
C ASP A 642 -2.03 1.14 16.38
N TRP A 643 -1.62 1.66 17.53
CA TRP A 643 -0.76 0.96 18.48
C TRP A 643 -1.34 -0.36 18.99
N GLN A 644 -2.66 -0.43 19.13
CA GLN A 644 -3.42 -1.58 19.61
C GLN A 644 -3.34 -2.79 18.67
N ALA A 645 -3.16 -2.56 17.36
CA ALA A 645 -3.10 -3.63 16.36
C ALA A 645 -1.94 -4.61 16.64
N LYS A 646 -0.83 -4.12 17.21
CA LYS A 646 0.33 -4.94 17.61
C LYS A 646 0.01 -5.98 18.67
N HIS A 647 -1.03 -5.74 19.47
CA HIS A 647 -1.45 -6.59 20.58
C HIS A 647 -2.72 -7.39 20.28
N GLY A 648 -3.20 -7.35 19.04
CA GLY A 648 -4.48 -7.95 18.66
C GLY A 648 -5.68 -7.20 19.24
N GLY A 649 -5.51 -5.92 19.59
CA GLY A 649 -6.59 -5.06 20.05
C GLY A 649 -7.54 -4.66 18.92
N ASN A 650 -8.80 -4.45 19.27
CA ASN A 650 -9.84 -4.01 18.35
C ASN A 650 -9.66 -2.52 17.98
N VAL A 651 -10.25 -2.10 16.87
CA VAL A 651 -10.30 -0.68 16.49
C VAL A 651 -11.01 0.11 17.59
N GLY A 652 -10.52 1.32 17.86
CA GLY A 652 -11.06 2.18 18.91
C GLY A 652 -12.52 2.54 18.69
N VAL A 653 -13.37 2.37 19.70
CA VAL A 653 -14.79 2.75 19.68
C VAL A 653 -14.97 4.04 20.46
N ARG A 654 -15.83 4.96 20.00
CA ARG A 654 -16.06 6.21 20.74
C ARG A 654 -16.60 5.94 22.14
N ALA A 655 -16.05 6.67 23.10
CA ALA A 655 -16.49 6.66 24.48
C ALA A 655 -16.27 8.03 25.12
N SER A 656 -17.00 8.28 26.20
CA SER A 656 -16.90 9.48 27.01
C SER A 656 -16.45 9.14 28.42
N LEU A 657 -15.46 9.87 28.92
CA LEU A 657 -15.00 9.83 30.30
C LEU A 657 -15.59 11.04 31.04
N SER A 658 -16.45 10.78 32.03
CA SER A 658 -17.08 11.81 32.86
C SER A 658 -16.11 12.35 33.92
N ASP A 659 -16.31 13.60 34.32
CA ASP A 659 -15.52 14.34 35.31
C ASP A 659 -14.06 14.61 34.91
N TYR A 660 -13.76 14.53 33.60
CA TYR A 660 -12.46 14.88 33.05
C TYR A 660 -12.62 15.76 31.81
N ARG A 661 -11.70 16.73 31.63
CA ARG A 661 -11.55 17.52 30.40
C ARG A 661 -10.17 17.29 29.78
N ARG A 662 -10.05 17.46 28.46
CA ARG A 662 -8.73 17.55 27.81
C ARG A 662 -8.05 18.86 28.19
N ALA A 663 -6.74 18.81 28.40
CA ALA A 663 -5.94 19.98 28.75
C ALA A 663 -4.51 19.83 28.20
N PHE A 664 -3.90 20.91 27.73
CA PHE A 664 -2.51 20.92 27.24
C PHE A 664 -1.47 21.06 28.37
N ASN A 665 -1.69 20.46 29.54
CA ASN A 665 -0.87 20.71 30.74
C ASN A 665 0.36 19.80 30.88
N LYS A 666 0.63 18.88 29.94
CA LYS A 666 1.82 18.01 29.94
C LYS A 666 3.00 18.68 29.23
N PRO A 667 4.14 18.94 29.90
CA PRO A 667 5.31 19.53 29.27
C PRO A 667 6.06 18.54 28.36
N SER A 668 6.33 18.96 27.12
CA SER A 668 7.25 18.29 26.21
C SER A 668 8.57 19.04 26.16
N THR A 669 9.63 18.41 26.67
CA THR A 669 10.98 19.00 26.77
C THR A 669 11.94 18.52 25.68
N VAL A 670 11.47 17.69 24.75
CA VAL A 670 12.31 17.09 23.69
C VAL A 670 11.64 17.08 22.32
N ARG A 671 10.38 16.64 22.21
CA ARG A 671 9.71 16.46 20.91
C ARG A 671 9.16 17.77 20.36
N TRP A 672 8.41 18.50 21.19
CA TRP A 672 7.68 19.71 20.78
C TRP A 672 8.14 20.97 21.54
N GLY A 673 9.22 20.84 22.32
CA GLY A 673 9.84 21.93 23.08
C GLY A 673 11.22 21.50 23.60
N THR A 674 11.79 22.32 24.48
CA THR A 674 13.08 22.07 25.13
C THR A 674 12.96 22.15 26.65
N SER A 675 14.00 21.78 27.41
CA SER A 675 14.01 21.94 28.87
C SER A 675 13.88 23.40 29.34
N GLN A 676 14.26 24.38 28.50
CA GLN A 676 14.16 25.82 28.80
C GLN A 676 12.85 26.45 28.31
N ALA A 677 12.26 25.90 27.25
CA ALA A 677 10.98 26.31 26.69
C ALA A 677 10.13 25.05 26.38
N PRO A 678 9.46 24.46 27.40
CA PRO A 678 8.69 23.24 27.22
C PRO A 678 7.45 23.49 26.36
N GLY A 679 7.16 22.58 25.44
CA GLY A 679 5.96 22.65 24.60
C GLY A 679 4.77 22.00 25.33
N PRO A 680 3.64 22.70 25.52
CA PRO A 680 2.46 22.11 26.16
C PRO A 680 1.82 21.05 25.26
N THR A 681 1.61 19.84 25.78
CA THR A 681 1.05 18.68 25.07
C THR A 681 -0.19 18.13 25.78
N LEU A 682 -1.00 17.36 25.04
CA LEU A 682 -2.28 16.85 25.55
C LEU A 682 -2.11 15.95 26.79
N ASN A 683 -3.04 16.16 27.71
CA ASN A 683 -3.34 15.36 28.89
C ASN A 683 -4.85 15.45 29.19
N ILE A 684 -5.32 14.81 30.26
CA ILE A 684 -6.61 15.08 30.88
C ILE A 684 -6.45 15.60 32.31
N GLU A 685 -7.42 16.40 32.74
CA GLU A 685 -7.51 16.95 34.08
C GLU A 685 -8.91 16.72 34.63
N GLN A 686 -9.01 16.43 35.93
CA GLN A 686 -10.28 16.19 36.58
C GLN A 686 -11.03 17.51 36.77
N GLU A 687 -12.27 17.57 36.29
CA GLU A 687 -13.17 18.71 36.44
C GLU A 687 -14.60 18.19 36.57
N GLN A 688 -15.24 18.52 37.68
CA GLN A 688 -16.58 18.01 37.98
C GLN A 688 -17.59 18.48 36.92
N GLY A 689 -18.31 17.53 36.32
CA GLY A 689 -19.29 17.80 35.26
C GLY A 689 -18.69 17.98 33.86
N ALA A 690 -17.37 17.91 33.69
CA ALA A 690 -16.74 17.90 32.37
C ALA A 690 -16.85 16.51 31.72
N VAL A 691 -16.78 16.46 30.39
CA VAL A 691 -16.78 15.21 29.62
C VAL A 691 -15.65 15.22 28.61
N CYS A 692 -14.77 14.23 28.70
CA CYS A 692 -13.72 14.00 27.73
C CYS A 692 -14.15 12.88 26.78
N GLU A 693 -14.41 13.21 25.52
CA GLU A 693 -14.60 12.19 24.49
C GLU A 693 -13.26 11.50 24.15
N GLY A 694 -13.29 10.30 23.60
CA GLY A 694 -12.10 9.54 23.28
C GLY A 694 -12.45 8.23 22.59
N LEU A 695 -11.47 7.33 22.52
CA LEU A 695 -11.66 5.98 22.00
C LEU A 695 -11.32 4.94 23.07
N ILE A 696 -12.15 3.92 23.22
CA ILE A 696 -11.83 2.71 23.97
C ILE A 696 -11.29 1.63 23.05
N PHE A 697 -10.23 0.96 23.46
CA PHE A 697 -9.61 -0.15 22.77
C PHE A 697 -9.77 -1.41 23.60
N GLU A 698 -10.47 -2.41 23.06
CA GLU A 698 -10.55 -3.74 23.67
C GLU A 698 -9.32 -4.55 23.31
N LEU A 699 -8.65 -5.13 24.30
CA LEU A 699 -7.40 -5.87 24.15
C LEU A 699 -7.51 -7.27 24.79
N PRO A 700 -6.86 -8.29 24.23
CA PRO A 700 -6.85 -9.63 24.80
C PRO A 700 -6.28 -9.64 26.23
N GLY A 701 -6.98 -10.28 27.18
CA GLY A 701 -6.57 -10.35 28.58
C GLY A 701 -5.15 -10.89 28.78
N ASN A 702 -4.80 -11.95 28.05
CA ASN A 702 -3.48 -12.58 28.07
C ASN A 702 -2.33 -11.68 27.57
N LYS A 703 -2.63 -10.51 27.01
CA LYS A 703 -1.66 -9.50 26.56
C LYS A 703 -1.53 -8.32 27.52
N ARG A 704 -2.31 -8.27 28.60
CA ARG A 704 -2.37 -7.14 29.53
C ARG A 704 -1.00 -6.70 30.03
N LYS A 705 -0.15 -7.63 30.48
CA LYS A 705 1.20 -7.30 30.95
C LYS A 705 2.09 -6.67 29.86
N ALA A 706 2.01 -7.19 28.63
CA ALA A 706 2.79 -6.68 27.51
C ALA A 706 2.31 -5.28 27.07
N VAL A 707 0.99 -5.07 27.06
CA VAL A 707 0.39 -3.78 26.73
C VAL A 707 0.73 -2.73 27.77
N MET A 708 0.59 -3.04 29.07
CA MET A 708 0.94 -2.09 30.14
C MET A 708 2.41 -1.69 30.08
N MET A 709 3.31 -2.64 29.78
CA MET A 709 4.74 -2.34 29.61
C MET A 709 5.02 -1.44 28.40
N GLU A 710 4.29 -1.59 27.28
CA GLU A 710 4.40 -0.68 26.13
C GLU A 710 3.82 0.70 26.44
N LEU A 711 2.67 0.78 27.13
CA LEU A 711 2.06 2.05 27.53
C LEU A 711 2.97 2.83 28.50
N GLU A 712 3.57 2.16 29.49
CA GLU A 712 4.56 2.75 30.40
C GLU A 712 5.80 3.25 29.67
N ALA A 713 6.34 2.44 28.76
CA ALA A 713 7.52 2.82 27.96
C ALA A 713 7.23 3.97 26.98
N ARG A 714 6.00 4.04 26.48
CA ARG A 714 5.53 5.03 25.52
C ARG A 714 5.24 6.38 26.18
N GLU A 715 4.48 6.39 27.26
CA GLU A 715 4.04 7.62 27.92
C GLU A 715 5.12 8.21 28.83
N GLY A 716 5.98 7.35 29.40
CA GLY A 716 7.17 7.74 30.17
C GLY A 716 6.89 8.06 31.65
N LYS A 717 7.91 8.59 32.34
CA LYS A 717 7.84 8.89 33.78
C LYS A 717 6.79 9.97 34.08
N GLY A 718 5.96 9.74 35.09
CA GLY A 718 4.91 10.66 35.56
C GLY A 718 3.51 10.36 35.05
N PHE A 719 3.32 9.27 34.29
CA PHE A 719 1.99 8.74 33.97
C PHE A 719 1.51 7.74 35.02
N GLU A 720 0.25 7.87 35.38
CA GLU A 720 -0.53 6.89 36.13
C GLU A 720 -1.53 6.23 35.18
N PHE A 721 -1.97 5.02 35.52
CA PHE A 721 -2.88 4.22 34.68
C PHE A 721 -4.11 3.76 35.48
N PRO A 722 -4.91 4.68 36.05
CA PRO A 722 -6.12 4.31 36.79
C PRO A 722 -7.13 3.57 35.90
N GLU A 723 -7.88 2.67 36.51
CA GLU A 723 -9.05 2.05 35.93
C GLU A 723 -10.28 2.92 36.23
N LEU A 724 -10.81 3.57 35.19
CA LEU A 724 -11.95 4.48 35.32
C LEU A 724 -13.14 3.97 34.52
N ALA A 725 -14.34 4.27 35.00
CA ALA A 725 -15.56 4.02 34.27
C ALA A 725 -15.65 5.00 33.09
N VAL A 726 -15.72 4.45 31.88
CA VAL A 726 -15.94 5.17 30.63
C VAL A 726 -17.24 4.69 30.03
N ARG A 727 -18.03 5.63 29.51
CA ARG A 727 -19.30 5.32 28.88
C ARG A 727 -19.09 5.19 27.37
N ALA A 728 -19.27 3.99 26.84
CA ALA A 728 -19.23 3.76 25.40
C ALA A 728 -20.43 4.44 24.70
N GLN A 729 -20.30 4.70 23.40
CA GLN A 729 -21.34 5.38 22.60
C GLN A 729 -22.69 4.64 22.57
N ASP A 730 -22.70 3.33 22.86
CA ASP A 730 -23.90 2.50 23.00
C ASP A 730 -24.58 2.63 24.38
N GLY A 731 -24.00 3.43 25.29
CA GLY A 731 -24.55 3.75 26.61
C GLY A 731 -24.03 2.87 27.75
N HIS A 732 -23.26 1.82 27.45
CA HIS A 732 -22.70 0.91 28.46
C HIS A 732 -21.50 1.55 29.19
N GLU A 733 -21.42 1.34 30.51
CA GLU A 733 -20.23 1.68 31.29
C GLU A 733 -19.22 0.53 31.25
N ILE A 734 -18.00 0.85 30.88
CA ILE A 734 -16.87 -0.07 30.76
C ILE A 734 -15.75 0.47 31.64
N VAL A 735 -15.08 -0.41 32.38
CA VAL A 735 -13.87 -0.03 33.12
C VAL A 735 -12.68 -0.10 32.17
N ALA A 736 -12.02 1.04 31.94
CA ALA A 736 -10.87 1.14 31.06
C ALA A 736 -9.66 1.72 31.79
N VAL A 737 -8.47 1.24 31.43
CA VAL A 737 -7.20 1.82 31.85
C VAL A 737 -7.04 3.17 31.14
N VAL A 738 -6.89 4.24 31.90
CA VAL A 738 -6.76 5.60 31.38
C VAL A 738 -5.35 6.11 31.69
N PRO A 739 -4.50 6.40 30.70
CA PRO A 739 -3.18 6.95 30.94
C PRO A 739 -3.30 8.43 31.33
N ILE A 740 -3.02 8.81 32.57
CA ILE A 740 -3.13 10.21 33.04
C ILE A 740 -1.76 10.71 33.46
N TYR A 741 -1.33 11.87 32.94
CA TYR A 741 -0.10 12.49 33.42
C TYR A 741 -0.33 13.21 34.74
N ASN A 742 0.40 12.81 35.78
CA ASN A 742 0.38 13.38 37.13
C ASN A 742 1.75 13.87 37.62
N GLY A 743 2.66 14.21 36.70
CA GLY A 743 3.98 14.75 37.05
C GLY A 743 3.90 16.08 37.83
N SER A 744 4.88 16.34 38.69
CA SER A 744 4.96 17.57 39.51
C SER A 744 5.23 18.85 38.69
N ASN A 745 5.59 18.71 37.42
CA ASN A 745 5.94 19.78 36.49
C ASN A 745 4.82 20.11 35.49
N LYS A 746 3.54 19.88 35.85
CA LYS A 746 2.39 20.30 35.02
C LYS A 746 2.47 21.79 34.70
N ILE A 747 2.17 22.12 33.45
CA ILE A 747 2.09 23.50 32.99
C ILE A 747 0.75 24.06 33.44
N SER A 748 0.80 25.09 34.28
CA SER A 748 -0.39 25.84 34.72
C SER A 748 -0.23 27.29 34.28
N VAL A 749 -1.09 27.73 33.36
CA VAL A 749 -1.10 29.11 32.84
C VAL A 749 -2.47 29.73 33.13
N LYS A 750 -2.50 31.01 33.49
CA LYS A 750 -3.72 31.68 33.98
C LYS A 750 -4.63 32.22 32.88
N ASN A 751 -4.10 32.44 31.68
CA ASN A 751 -4.88 32.95 30.54
C ASN A 751 -4.45 32.29 29.22
N ILE A 752 -5.37 32.23 28.26
CA ILE A 752 -5.17 31.58 26.95
C ILE A 752 -4.11 32.29 26.09
N THR A 753 -3.89 33.59 26.31
CA THR A 753 -2.90 34.40 25.57
C THR A 753 -1.46 34.01 25.93
N GLU A 754 -1.17 33.82 27.21
CA GLU A 754 0.10 33.28 27.70
C GLU A 754 0.29 31.84 27.20
N PHE A 755 -0.78 31.06 27.18
CA PHE A 755 -0.77 29.69 26.67
C PHE A 755 -0.40 29.65 25.17
N ALA A 756 -1.03 30.49 24.36
CA ALA A 756 -0.72 30.63 22.94
C ALA A 756 0.72 31.14 22.73
N SER A 757 1.21 32.08 23.53
CA SER A 757 2.60 32.56 23.46
C SER A 757 3.61 31.45 23.75
N MET A 758 3.31 30.59 24.71
CA MET A 758 4.14 29.43 25.05
C MET A 758 4.17 28.42 23.90
N VAL A 759 3.02 28.13 23.27
CA VAL A 759 2.94 27.26 22.07
C VAL A 759 3.70 27.87 20.87
N LEU A 760 3.56 29.17 20.63
CA LEU A 760 4.19 29.87 19.51
C LEU A 760 5.71 29.92 19.62
N SER A 761 6.25 29.92 20.84
CA SER A 761 7.70 30.00 21.10
C SER A 761 8.36 28.64 21.28
N ALA A 762 7.60 27.57 21.55
CA ALA A 762 8.13 26.23 21.77
C ALA A 762 8.40 25.47 20.47
N SER A 763 9.61 24.95 20.33
CA SER A 763 10.02 24.07 19.23
C SER A 763 10.97 22.99 19.72
N GLY A 764 10.78 21.76 19.24
CA GLY A 764 11.58 20.60 19.61
C GLY A 764 12.04 19.80 18.39
N LYS A 765 12.55 18.58 18.63
CA LYS A 765 13.12 17.72 17.58
C LYS A 765 12.13 17.31 16.49
N GLU A 766 10.84 17.24 16.79
CA GLU A 766 9.77 16.82 15.87
C GLU A 766 9.04 18.02 15.24
N GLY A 767 9.46 19.25 15.56
CA GLY A 767 8.91 20.50 15.01
C GLY A 767 8.37 21.47 16.06
N GLY A 768 7.67 22.50 15.59
CA GLY A 768 7.06 23.52 16.44
C GLY A 768 5.81 23.00 17.17
N CYS A 769 5.59 23.44 18.40
CA CYS A 769 4.42 23.07 19.19
C CYS A 769 3.09 23.53 18.55
N VAL A 770 3.14 24.63 17.78
CA VAL A 770 2.02 25.13 16.95
C VAL A 770 1.48 24.05 16.02
N GLU A 771 2.36 23.34 15.31
CA GLU A 771 1.94 22.30 14.35
C GLU A 771 1.38 21.08 15.07
N TYR A 772 1.89 20.76 16.26
CA TYR A 772 1.31 19.72 17.11
C TYR A 772 -0.14 20.05 17.51
N VAL A 773 -0.42 21.28 17.97
CA VAL A 773 -1.78 21.70 18.34
C VAL A 773 -2.72 21.65 17.13
N LYS A 774 -2.29 22.14 15.96
CA LYS A 774 -3.09 22.08 14.72
C LYS A 774 -3.38 20.64 14.28
N HIS A 775 -2.40 19.74 14.38
CA HIS A 775 -2.60 18.32 14.05
C HIS A 775 -3.60 17.65 15.00
N VAL A 776 -3.53 17.96 16.30
CA VAL A 776 -4.51 17.47 17.27
C VAL A 776 -5.92 17.97 16.92
N ALA A 777 -6.09 19.26 16.63
CA ALA A 777 -7.37 19.82 16.22
C ALA A 777 -7.93 19.15 14.95
N ALA A 778 -7.09 18.97 13.92
CA ALA A 778 -7.49 18.30 12.69
C ALA A 778 -7.90 16.83 12.90
N HIS A 779 -7.21 16.09 13.78
CA HIS A 779 -7.57 14.71 14.10
C HIS A 779 -8.88 14.61 14.89
N LEU A 780 -9.14 15.53 15.84
CA LEU A 780 -10.42 15.56 16.55
C LEU A 780 -11.58 15.91 15.62
N ASP A 781 -11.37 16.84 14.68
CA ASP A 781 -12.36 17.20 13.66
C ASP A 781 -12.68 16.03 12.72
N GLN A 782 -11.67 15.28 12.26
CA GLN A 782 -11.86 14.04 11.49
C GLN A 782 -12.65 12.98 12.27
N LEU A 783 -12.46 12.93 13.59
CA LEU A 783 -13.20 12.07 14.48
C LEU A 783 -14.52 12.71 14.92
N GLY A 784 -14.94 13.85 14.38
CA GLY A 784 -16.19 14.53 14.73
C GLY A 784 -16.36 14.77 16.23
N ILE A 785 -15.25 15.07 16.92
CA ILE A 785 -15.20 15.39 18.35
C ILE A 785 -14.97 16.90 18.47
N ASN A 786 -15.89 17.60 19.12
CA ASN A 786 -15.75 19.02 19.40
C ASN A 786 -15.18 19.21 20.81
N ASP A 787 -13.89 19.58 20.91
CA ASP A 787 -13.22 19.80 22.19
C ASP A 787 -12.94 21.30 22.44
N PRO A 788 -13.55 21.91 23.47
CA PRO A 788 -13.37 23.33 23.76
C PRO A 788 -11.92 23.75 23.98
N ALA A 789 -11.13 22.97 24.73
CA ALA A 789 -9.76 23.33 25.08
C ALA A 789 -8.82 23.28 23.87
N VAL A 790 -9.04 22.34 22.94
CA VAL A 790 -8.28 22.25 21.69
C VAL A 790 -8.68 23.35 20.72
N ASN A 791 -9.97 23.65 20.59
CA ASN A 791 -10.46 24.65 19.67
C ASN A 791 -10.07 26.07 20.10
N GLU A 792 -10.27 26.42 21.37
CA GLU A 792 -9.87 27.74 21.91
C GLU A 792 -8.36 28.00 21.74
N LEU A 793 -7.53 27.00 21.97
CA LEU A 793 -6.08 27.13 21.80
C LEU A 793 -5.69 27.21 20.31
N SER A 794 -6.31 26.41 19.45
CA SER A 794 -6.08 26.42 18.00
C SER A 794 -6.48 27.76 17.37
N ASP A 795 -7.57 28.37 17.84
CA ASP A 795 -8.02 29.69 17.38
C ASP A 795 -7.07 30.80 17.88
N ALA A 796 -6.62 30.71 19.13
CA ALA A 796 -5.70 31.69 19.73
C ALA A 796 -4.32 31.71 19.03
N ILE A 797 -3.82 30.57 18.53
CA ILE A 797 -2.58 30.51 17.74
C ILE A 797 -2.77 30.95 16.28
N GLY A 798 -3.98 30.87 15.73
CA GLY A 798 -4.30 31.25 14.34
C GLY A 798 -4.51 32.76 14.13
N GLY A 799 -4.87 33.51 15.18
CA GLY A 799 -5.29 34.92 15.12
C GLY A 799 -4.23 36.01 14.86
N LYS A 800 -2.99 35.67 14.46
CA LYS A 800 -1.87 36.66 14.33
C LYS A 800 -1.24 36.79 12.94
N GLN A 801 -1.97 36.51 11.85
CA GLN A 801 -1.51 36.80 10.47
C GLN A 801 -2.42 37.76 9.68
N THR A 802 -3.17 38.63 10.33
CA THR A 802 -3.86 39.75 9.68
C THR A 802 -3.73 41.02 10.51
N LYS A 803 -2.58 41.72 10.37
CA LYS A 803 -2.41 43.18 10.46
C LYS A 803 -0.92 43.53 10.55
N ASN A 804 -0.37 44.00 9.42
CA ASN A 804 0.56 45.13 9.30
C ASN A 804 1.28 45.05 7.95
N ILE A 805 0.60 45.47 6.89
CA ILE A 805 1.17 46.24 5.78
C ILE A 805 0.06 47.22 5.37
N GLU A 806 0.07 48.40 5.96
CA GLU A 806 -0.35 49.63 5.26
C GLU A 806 0.80 50.06 4.35
#